data_AF-A0AAU2YGY8-F1
#
_entry.id   AF-A0AAU2YGY8-F1
#
_cell.length_a   1.000
_cell.length_b   1.000
_cell.length_c   1.000
_cell.angle_alpha   90.00
_cell.angle_beta   90.00
_cell.angle_gamma   90.00
#
_symmetry.space_group_name_H-M   'P 1'
#
loop_
_entity.id
_entity.type
_entity.pdbx_description
1 polymer ?
#
loop_
_entity_poly.entity_id
_entity_poly.type
_entity_poly.pdbx_seq_one_letter_code
_entity_poly.pdbx_strand_id
1 'polypeptide(L)'
;MRNETARHDITVVGGGLAGVCAAIAAARLGRTVALINNRPVLGGNSSSEVRVWVCGATGHGRNHHAREGGIMGELLVENQYRNPDGNPYYWDAVILDAVRAEPGITLYLNTDVREVEAEGPDDERRIISATGWMMGSERRIRFESPVFLDCTGDGLIGHLAGAHHRIGREARSEFEEAWAPESADGITLGSTLLFYTKDAGHPVKFVPPDFAKDISTTSIPQRRIIKAGDNGCAYWWIEFGGELDTVHDNERIRDELWSVIYGIWDHIKNSGEFDAANMTLEWVGSVPGKREYRRFLGDYVLHQGDILGQTEFADRVAFGGWSIDLHPPQGVYATASGARQLYADGIYHIPYRSLYSVNTGNLLFAGRNISASHVAFGSTRVMATCATIGQAAGTAAALCAAGEVAPRELSVPELHRVLLRQDASLIGLASTDPEDLALRATVAASSALSCPAVEDSAELWPLAADAGLVLAVDPDLTGLELLVDADRETELVIDLYDPELGQNYVPRRLVTSTTLAVAAGRRQWLKTGLDWSPDTPRNAFLVIRANDAIALHRADRATPGVLCLTRVPLRPQDESPQLLREWTDAGLLRRTFCFRAGETAAYAPAKAVDGYARPYAGPHMWVSAPLTDDPSPWLSLTWPEPVTLGRIEVVADDDVNEDLINLHHHRTPFDTLPTLLRDYRVEARSADGTWRVIARTERNRRRRQSHTPSEPVTTSAVRIVVEATNGTDSAHLVAVRAYAAGE
;
A
#
# COMPACT_ATOMS: atom_id res chain seq x y z
N MET A 1 -19.19 8.19 38.60
CA MET A 1 -19.18 7.87 37.17
C MET A 1 -20.10 8.81 36.43
N ARG A 2 -19.57 9.57 35.47
CA ARG A 2 -20.33 10.53 34.67
C ARG A 2 -20.91 9.79 33.46
N ASN A 3 -22.23 9.86 33.27
CA ASN A 3 -22.91 9.26 32.12
C ASN A 3 -23.16 10.33 31.06
N GLU A 4 -22.85 10.02 29.81
CA GLU A 4 -22.96 10.96 28.68
C GLU A 4 -23.45 10.23 27.43
N THR A 5 -24.14 10.96 26.56
CA THR A 5 -24.51 10.50 25.22
C THR A 5 -23.82 11.36 24.18
N ALA A 6 -23.17 10.73 23.23
CA ALA A 6 -22.45 11.35 22.13
C ALA A 6 -23.14 10.96 20.81
N ARG A 7 -23.71 11.94 20.11
CA ARG A 7 -24.40 11.73 18.82
C ARG A 7 -23.49 12.19 17.68
N HIS A 8 -23.28 11.30 16.71
CA HIS A 8 -22.45 11.55 15.53
C HIS A 8 -23.10 10.89 14.32
N ASP A 9 -22.78 11.33 13.11
CA ASP A 9 -23.22 10.65 11.88
C ASP A 9 -22.64 9.23 11.79
N ILE A 10 -21.41 9.05 12.28
CA ILE A 10 -20.69 7.78 12.18
C ILE A 10 -19.95 7.50 13.49
N THR A 11 -20.02 6.24 13.95
CA THR A 11 -19.17 5.73 15.04
C THR A 11 -18.18 4.71 14.50
N VAL A 12 -16.89 4.98 14.67
CA VAL A 12 -15.78 4.09 14.30
C VAL A 12 -15.11 3.57 15.57
N VAL A 13 -15.12 2.25 15.78
CA VAL A 13 -14.49 1.64 16.97
C VAL A 13 -13.24 0.87 16.56
N GLY A 14 -12.08 1.34 17.03
CA GLY A 14 -10.76 0.79 16.76
C GLY A 14 -9.83 1.83 16.12
N GLY A 15 -8.76 2.21 16.82
CA GLY A 15 -7.79 3.22 16.37
C GLY A 15 -6.62 2.67 15.55
N GLY A 16 -6.76 1.50 14.92
CA GLY A 16 -5.78 0.98 13.95
C GLY A 16 -5.80 1.76 12.63
N LEU A 17 -4.88 1.46 11.71
CA LEU A 17 -4.81 2.18 10.43
C LEU A 17 -6.12 2.12 9.62
N ALA A 18 -6.85 1.01 9.70
CA ALA A 18 -8.18 0.89 9.10
C ALA A 18 -9.17 1.93 9.67
N GLY A 19 -9.33 1.99 10.98
CA GLY A 19 -10.26 2.93 11.63
C GLY A 19 -9.83 4.39 11.53
N VAL A 20 -8.52 4.66 11.57
CA VAL A 20 -7.97 6.00 11.31
C VAL A 20 -8.32 6.45 9.89
N CYS A 21 -8.04 5.63 8.87
CA CYS A 21 -8.32 5.99 7.49
C CYS A 21 -9.83 6.11 7.24
N ALA A 22 -10.64 5.26 7.87
CA ALA A 22 -12.10 5.36 7.78
C ALA A 22 -12.63 6.66 8.37
N ALA A 23 -12.16 7.05 9.55
CA ALA A 23 -12.59 8.28 10.21
C ALA A 23 -12.19 9.53 9.43
N ILE A 24 -10.96 9.58 8.90
CA ILE A 24 -10.47 10.67 8.06
C ILE A 24 -11.29 10.75 6.76
N ALA A 25 -11.50 9.61 6.08
CA ALA A 25 -12.27 9.57 4.84
C ALA A 25 -13.70 10.12 5.01
N ALA A 26 -14.36 9.72 6.11
CA ALA A 26 -15.70 10.18 6.44
C ALA A 26 -15.75 11.67 6.83
N ALA A 27 -14.80 12.13 7.65
CA ALA A 27 -14.74 13.52 8.09
C ALA A 27 -14.49 14.49 6.94
N ARG A 28 -13.64 14.10 5.96
CA ARG A 28 -13.39 14.89 4.74
C ARG A 28 -14.61 15.01 3.82
N LEU A 29 -15.64 14.18 4.01
CA LEU A 29 -16.95 14.27 3.35
C LEU A 29 -17.99 15.01 4.21
N GLY A 30 -17.52 15.76 5.21
CA GLY A 30 -18.34 16.63 6.04
C GLY A 30 -19.16 15.92 7.10
N ARG A 31 -18.87 14.64 7.39
CA ARG A 31 -19.57 13.90 8.46
C ARG A 31 -18.91 14.12 9.82
N THR A 32 -19.72 14.11 10.86
CA THR A 32 -19.25 14.03 12.25
C THR A 32 -18.94 12.58 12.61
N VAL A 33 -17.75 12.33 13.16
CA VAL A 33 -17.24 10.99 13.44
C VAL A 33 -16.80 10.87 14.89
N ALA A 34 -17.30 9.85 15.60
CA ALA A 34 -16.71 9.40 16.85
C ALA A 34 -15.65 8.32 16.54
N LEU A 35 -14.37 8.67 16.65
CA LEU A 35 -13.28 7.70 16.55
C LEU A 35 -12.88 7.23 17.95
N ILE A 36 -13.15 5.96 18.25
CA ILE A 36 -13.02 5.39 19.60
C ILE A 36 -11.88 4.38 19.61
N ASN A 37 -10.94 4.53 20.55
CA ASN A 37 -9.84 3.59 20.75
C ASN A 37 -9.68 3.28 22.24
N ASN A 38 -9.51 2.01 22.58
CA ASN A 38 -9.41 1.58 23.97
C ASN A 38 -8.06 1.90 24.64
N ARG A 39 -7.09 2.42 23.89
CA ARG A 39 -5.72 2.71 24.32
C ARG A 39 -5.29 4.15 23.99
N PRO A 40 -4.16 4.64 24.55
CA PRO A 40 -3.78 6.05 24.45
C PRO A 40 -3.12 6.44 23.12
N VAL A 41 -2.77 5.48 22.27
CA VAL A 41 -2.13 5.76 20.96
C VAL A 41 -2.90 5.12 19.81
N LEU A 42 -2.80 5.75 18.65
CA LEU A 42 -3.38 5.29 17.38
C LEU A 42 -2.35 4.46 16.59
N GLY A 43 -2.79 3.77 15.54
CA GLY A 43 -1.95 2.94 14.67
C GLY A 43 -2.09 1.43 14.91
N GLY A 44 -2.77 1.02 15.98
CA GLY A 44 -3.03 -0.40 16.27
C GLY A 44 -1.72 -1.18 16.42
N ASN A 45 -1.54 -2.27 15.67
CA ASN A 45 -0.31 -3.07 15.71
C ASN A 45 0.94 -2.30 15.23
N SER A 46 0.77 -1.20 14.47
CA SER A 46 1.88 -0.33 14.06
C SER A 46 2.26 0.75 15.07
N SER A 47 1.47 0.90 16.14
CA SER A 47 1.75 1.89 17.18
C SER A 47 3.01 1.55 17.98
N SER A 48 3.49 2.51 18.76
CA SER A 48 4.62 2.29 19.69
C SER A 48 4.38 1.20 20.75
N GLU A 49 3.13 0.76 20.97
CA GLU A 49 2.77 -0.31 21.91
C GLU A 49 3.11 -1.73 21.40
N VAL A 50 3.13 -1.91 20.08
CA VAL A 50 3.29 -3.24 19.44
C VAL A 50 4.44 -3.25 18.42
N ARG A 51 4.66 -2.13 17.70
CA ARG A 51 5.81 -1.87 16.81
C ARG A 51 5.97 -2.81 15.61
N VAL A 52 4.85 -3.34 15.10
CA VAL A 52 4.85 -4.09 13.84
C VAL A 52 5.00 -3.11 12.67
N TRP A 53 5.86 -3.42 11.71
CA TRP A 53 6.06 -2.56 10.53
C TRP A 53 4.82 -2.47 9.65
N VAL A 54 4.64 -1.32 9.02
CA VAL A 54 3.52 -1.10 8.09
C VAL A 54 3.88 -1.69 6.72
N CYS A 55 3.65 -2.99 6.56
CA CYS A 55 3.73 -3.65 5.26
C CYS A 55 2.44 -3.45 4.45
N GLY A 56 2.49 -3.77 3.17
CA GLY A 56 1.39 -3.57 2.23
C GLY A 56 1.57 -4.34 0.92
N ALA A 57 0.91 -3.84 -0.12
CA ALA A 57 0.86 -4.44 -1.43
C ALA A 57 2.22 -4.47 -2.14
N THR A 58 3.19 -3.63 -1.77
CA THR A 58 4.57 -3.70 -2.30
C THR A 58 5.23 -5.05 -2.04
N GLY A 59 4.84 -5.76 -0.96
CA GLY A 59 5.42 -7.05 -0.62
C GLY A 59 6.94 -7.01 -0.44
N HIS A 60 7.47 -5.89 0.09
CA HIS A 60 8.90 -5.59 0.19
C HIS A 60 9.59 -5.48 -1.17
N GLY A 61 9.05 -4.60 -2.03
CA GLY A 61 9.57 -4.34 -3.38
C GLY A 61 9.32 -5.44 -4.42
N ARG A 62 8.54 -6.48 -4.08
CA ARG A 62 8.21 -7.55 -5.04
C ARG A 62 7.15 -7.14 -6.05
N ASN A 63 6.11 -6.44 -5.61
CA ASN A 63 5.14 -5.85 -6.52
C ASN A 63 5.56 -4.42 -6.84
N HIS A 64 5.63 -4.13 -8.12
CA HIS A 64 6.01 -2.82 -8.62
C HIS A 64 4.81 -1.90 -8.77
N HIS A 65 5.03 -0.60 -8.57
CA HIS A 65 4.00 0.44 -8.57
C HIS A 65 2.80 0.16 -7.64
N ALA A 66 3.02 -0.61 -6.57
CA ALA A 66 1.98 -1.15 -5.70
C ALA A 66 1.80 -0.41 -4.37
N ARG A 67 2.64 0.59 -4.01
CA ARG A 67 2.52 1.31 -2.74
C ARG A 67 1.15 1.97 -2.61
N GLU A 68 0.51 1.89 -1.45
CA GLU A 68 -0.82 2.45 -1.21
C GLU A 68 -0.84 3.98 -1.38
N GLY A 69 -1.85 4.47 -2.11
CA GLY A 69 -2.15 5.91 -2.26
C GLY A 69 -3.21 6.38 -1.26
N GLY A 70 -3.91 7.46 -1.58
CA GLY A 70 -4.96 8.02 -0.73
C GLY A 70 -4.45 8.39 0.67
N ILE A 71 -5.26 8.14 1.70
CA ILE A 71 -4.93 8.54 3.08
C ILE A 71 -3.70 7.78 3.59
N MET A 72 -3.55 6.50 3.24
CA MET A 72 -2.35 5.74 3.61
C MET A 72 -1.09 6.31 2.93
N GLY A 73 -1.20 6.69 1.66
CA GLY A 73 -0.12 7.36 0.92
C GLY A 73 0.28 8.70 1.57
N GLU A 74 -0.69 9.51 1.99
CA GLU A 74 -0.44 10.74 2.75
C GLU A 74 0.36 10.48 4.03
N LEU A 75 -0.02 9.45 4.80
CA LEU A 75 0.67 9.07 6.03
C LEU A 75 2.10 8.58 5.77
N LEU A 76 2.32 7.76 4.74
CA LEU A 76 3.65 7.25 4.38
C LEU A 76 4.58 8.38 3.94
N VAL A 77 4.10 9.29 3.08
CA VAL A 77 4.90 10.43 2.60
C VAL A 77 5.19 11.41 3.75
N GLU A 78 4.23 11.63 4.66
CA GLU A 78 4.46 12.46 5.84
C GLU A 78 5.49 11.82 6.79
N ASN A 79 5.41 10.50 7.00
CA ASN A 79 6.36 9.73 7.80
C ASN A 79 7.77 9.74 7.20
N GLN A 80 7.90 9.61 5.88
CA GLN A 80 9.19 9.66 5.18
C GLN A 80 9.98 10.92 5.53
N TYR A 81 9.30 12.06 5.68
CA TYR A 81 9.95 13.32 6.01
C TYR A 81 10.18 13.54 7.51
N ARG A 82 9.19 13.23 8.35
CA ARG A 82 9.27 13.50 9.79
C ARG A 82 10.03 12.44 10.56
N ASN A 83 10.16 11.25 9.98
CA ASN A 83 10.61 10.05 10.65
C ASN A 83 11.47 9.14 9.74
N PRO A 84 12.55 9.68 9.14
CA PRO A 84 13.39 8.92 8.20
C PRO A 84 14.10 7.71 8.85
N ASP A 85 14.24 7.72 10.18
CA ASP A 85 14.83 6.64 10.97
C ASP A 85 13.79 5.62 11.49
N GLY A 86 12.50 5.85 11.23
CA GLY A 86 11.44 4.91 11.59
C GLY A 86 11.15 4.78 13.09
N ASN A 87 11.35 5.84 13.87
CA ASN A 87 11.01 5.87 15.28
C ASN A 87 9.49 5.67 15.49
N PRO A 88 9.05 4.68 16.29
CA PRO A 88 7.63 4.39 16.48
C PRO A 88 6.85 5.51 17.17
N TYR A 89 7.48 6.34 18.00
CA TYR A 89 6.80 7.45 18.66
C TYR A 89 6.54 8.62 17.70
N TYR A 90 7.40 8.82 16.71
CA TYR A 90 7.17 9.84 15.68
C TYR A 90 6.07 9.39 14.72
N TRP A 91 5.96 8.08 14.45
CA TRP A 91 4.84 7.53 13.72
C TRP A 91 3.50 7.72 14.44
N ASP A 92 3.44 7.45 15.75
CA ASP A 92 2.25 7.75 16.56
C ASP A 92 1.84 9.23 16.45
N ALA A 93 2.82 10.14 16.46
CA ALA A 93 2.58 11.57 16.31
C ALA A 93 2.08 11.95 14.90
N VAL A 94 2.64 11.34 13.84
CA VAL A 94 2.17 11.54 12.46
C VAL A 94 0.70 11.15 12.32
N ILE A 95 0.32 9.99 12.84
CA ILE A 95 -1.08 9.53 12.81
C ILE A 95 -1.98 10.46 13.62
N LEU A 96 -1.56 10.84 14.83
CA LEU A 96 -2.34 11.71 15.70
C LEU A 96 -2.56 13.10 15.07
N ASP A 97 -1.53 13.67 14.45
CA ASP A 97 -1.63 14.95 13.74
C ASP A 97 -2.58 14.85 12.56
N ALA A 98 -2.54 13.76 11.79
CA ALA A 98 -3.47 13.52 10.69
C ALA A 98 -4.93 13.46 11.17
N VAL A 99 -5.21 12.76 12.26
CA VAL A 99 -6.58 12.72 12.85
C VAL A 99 -7.00 14.07 13.39
N ARG A 100 -6.11 14.80 14.07
CA ARG A 100 -6.41 16.12 14.66
C ARG A 100 -6.58 17.22 13.62
N ALA A 101 -6.04 17.04 12.42
CA ALA A 101 -6.24 17.96 11.31
C ALA A 101 -7.69 17.95 10.79
N GLU A 102 -8.47 16.89 11.09
CA GLU A 102 -9.84 16.73 10.61
C GLU A 102 -10.86 17.20 11.67
N PRO A 103 -11.49 18.39 11.50
CA PRO A 103 -12.39 18.96 12.50
C PRO A 103 -13.69 18.16 12.70
N GLY A 104 -14.05 17.29 11.75
CA GLY A 104 -15.20 16.40 11.84
C GLY A 104 -14.99 15.22 12.80
N ILE A 105 -13.76 14.96 13.27
CA ILE A 105 -13.46 13.83 14.15
C ILE A 105 -13.44 14.28 15.61
N THR A 106 -14.28 13.65 16.43
CA THR A 106 -14.10 13.64 17.89
C THR A 106 -13.39 12.36 18.30
N LEU A 107 -12.18 12.51 18.85
CA LEU A 107 -11.31 11.40 19.22
C LEU A 107 -11.51 10.99 20.69
N TYR A 108 -11.85 9.72 20.93
CA TYR A 108 -12.05 9.12 22.24
C TYR A 108 -10.99 8.05 22.52
N LEU A 109 -9.83 8.46 23.02
CA LEU A 109 -8.76 7.56 23.47
C LEU A 109 -9.08 6.95 24.84
N ASN A 110 -8.42 5.84 25.19
CA ASN A 110 -8.61 5.13 26.46
C ASN A 110 -10.08 4.79 26.76
N THR A 111 -10.87 4.57 25.71
CA THR A 111 -12.31 4.32 25.79
C THR A 111 -12.61 2.91 25.32
N ASP A 112 -12.88 2.04 26.28
CA ASP A 112 -13.11 0.62 26.07
C ASP A 112 -14.61 0.36 25.84
N VAL A 113 -14.99 -0.01 24.61
CA VAL A 113 -16.39 -0.31 24.26
C VAL A 113 -16.73 -1.73 24.71
N ARG A 114 -17.82 -1.87 25.47
CA ARG A 114 -18.18 -3.15 26.13
C ARG A 114 -19.58 -3.63 25.81
N GLU A 115 -20.43 -2.74 25.33
CA GLU A 115 -21.85 -3.01 25.15
C GLU A 115 -22.29 -2.45 23.81
N VAL A 116 -23.12 -3.20 23.10
CA VAL A 116 -23.80 -2.77 21.87
C VAL A 116 -25.28 -3.07 22.05
N GLU A 117 -26.11 -2.10 21.74
CA GLU A 117 -27.57 -2.28 21.68
C GLU A 117 -27.97 -2.37 20.21
N ALA A 118 -28.61 -3.47 19.83
CA ALA A 118 -29.11 -3.71 18.50
C ALA A 118 -30.54 -4.26 18.55
N GLU A 119 -31.38 -3.81 17.62
CA GLU A 119 -32.80 -4.18 17.51
C GLU A 119 -33.07 -4.87 16.18
N GLY A 120 -34.30 -5.36 15.98
CA GLY A 120 -34.72 -6.05 14.74
C GLY A 120 -34.62 -7.59 14.81
N PRO A 121 -35.02 -8.30 13.74
CA PRO A 121 -34.82 -9.74 13.62
C PRO A 121 -33.33 -10.07 13.37
N ASP A 122 -32.95 -11.34 13.43
CA ASP A 122 -31.53 -11.78 13.32
C ASP A 122 -30.92 -11.46 11.95
N ASP A 123 -31.72 -11.53 10.89
CA ASP A 123 -31.36 -11.30 9.50
C ASP A 123 -31.37 -9.82 9.09
N GLU A 124 -31.87 -8.93 9.95
CA GLU A 124 -32.00 -7.50 9.68
C GLU A 124 -31.77 -6.67 10.95
N ARG A 125 -30.72 -7.00 11.71
CA ARG A 125 -30.33 -6.27 12.92
C ARG A 125 -29.96 -4.83 12.58
N ARG A 126 -30.24 -3.92 13.50
CA ARG A 126 -29.79 -2.52 13.44
C ARG A 126 -29.17 -2.11 14.76
N ILE A 127 -27.93 -1.63 14.73
CA ILE A 127 -27.25 -1.07 15.90
C ILE A 127 -27.87 0.28 16.23
N ILE A 128 -28.29 0.44 17.48
CA ILE A 128 -28.82 1.68 18.06
C ILE A 128 -27.70 2.46 18.75
N SER A 129 -26.84 1.77 19.50
CA SER A 129 -25.72 2.40 20.18
C SER A 129 -24.57 1.44 20.50
N ALA A 130 -23.39 2.02 20.71
CA ALA A 130 -22.27 1.37 21.37
C ALA A 130 -21.96 2.12 22.67
N THR A 131 -21.70 1.44 23.78
CA THR A 131 -21.37 2.09 25.06
C THR A 131 -19.96 1.70 25.51
N GLY A 132 -19.16 2.72 25.79
CA GLY A 132 -17.77 2.56 26.23
C GLY A 132 -17.46 3.26 27.55
N TRP A 133 -16.43 2.75 28.22
CA TRP A 133 -15.88 3.32 29.45
C TRP A 133 -14.54 3.97 29.15
N MET A 134 -14.47 5.30 29.32
CA MET A 134 -13.23 6.05 29.32
C MET A 134 -12.55 6.00 30.71
N MET A 135 -11.51 5.17 30.83
CA MET A 135 -10.92 4.82 32.14
C MET A 135 -10.43 6.04 32.92
N GLY A 136 -9.59 6.87 32.31
CA GLY A 136 -8.90 7.97 32.99
C GLY A 136 -9.78 9.12 33.46
N SER A 137 -11.04 9.18 33.03
CA SER A 137 -12.00 10.24 33.42
C SER A 137 -13.29 9.71 34.03
N GLU A 138 -13.39 8.40 34.25
CA GLU A 138 -14.57 7.75 34.82
C GLU A 138 -15.89 8.10 34.09
N ARG A 139 -15.81 8.25 32.77
CA ARG A 139 -16.96 8.54 31.89
C ARG A 139 -17.46 7.25 31.27
N ARG A 140 -18.77 7.04 31.37
CA ARG A 140 -19.52 6.04 30.61
C ARG A 140 -20.24 6.78 29.48
N ILE A 141 -19.85 6.50 28.25
CA ILE A 141 -20.28 7.25 27.07
C ILE A 141 -21.07 6.32 26.18
N ARG A 142 -22.33 6.68 25.89
CA ARG A 142 -23.18 6.02 24.91
C ARG A 142 -23.04 6.75 23.58
N PHE A 143 -22.59 6.05 22.56
CA PHE A 143 -22.40 6.54 21.20
C PHE A 143 -23.59 6.14 20.34
N GLU A 144 -24.30 7.12 19.80
CA GLU A 144 -25.47 6.93 18.92
C GLU A 144 -25.16 7.48 17.54
N SER A 145 -25.25 6.62 16.52
CA SER A 145 -25.00 6.96 15.13
C SER A 145 -25.92 6.18 14.19
N PRO A 146 -26.28 6.71 13.02
CA PRO A 146 -26.98 5.93 12.00
C PRO A 146 -26.11 4.84 11.40
N VAL A 147 -24.77 5.01 11.34
CA VAL A 147 -23.82 4.05 10.76
C VAL A 147 -22.68 3.74 11.73
N PHE A 148 -22.28 2.47 11.80
CA PHE A 148 -21.18 1.98 12.63
C PHE A 148 -20.11 1.27 11.80
N LEU A 149 -18.85 1.41 12.21
CA LEU A 149 -17.71 0.67 11.67
C LEU A 149 -17.00 -0.10 12.78
N ASP A 150 -16.93 -1.41 12.63
CA ASP A 150 -16.06 -2.24 13.47
C ASP A 150 -14.66 -2.29 12.86
N CYS A 151 -13.73 -1.60 13.51
CA CYS A 151 -12.31 -1.55 13.19
C CYS A 151 -11.46 -2.13 14.34
N THR A 152 -12.06 -2.90 15.24
CA THR A 152 -11.41 -3.38 16.48
C THR A 152 -10.34 -4.44 16.21
N GLY A 153 -10.35 -5.05 15.02
CA GLY A 153 -9.48 -6.16 14.64
C GLY A 153 -9.94 -7.51 15.17
N ASP A 154 -10.47 -7.55 16.40
CA ASP A 154 -11.05 -8.77 17.02
C ASP A 154 -12.55 -8.94 16.69
N GLY A 155 -13.16 -7.96 16.03
CA GLY A 155 -14.57 -7.96 15.64
C GLY A 155 -15.53 -7.89 16.82
N LEU A 156 -15.23 -7.09 17.83
CA LEU A 156 -16.03 -7.03 19.06
C LEU A 156 -17.41 -6.41 18.83
N ILE A 157 -17.49 -5.33 18.06
CA ILE A 157 -18.74 -4.56 17.88
C ILE A 157 -19.73 -5.34 17.06
N GLY A 158 -19.29 -5.92 15.94
CA GLY A 158 -20.16 -6.76 15.14
C GLY A 158 -20.60 -8.01 15.89
N HIS A 159 -19.73 -8.62 16.69
CA HIS A 159 -20.11 -9.77 17.52
C HIS A 159 -21.22 -9.40 18.53
N LEU A 160 -21.05 -8.29 19.25
CA LEU A 160 -22.06 -7.81 20.21
C LEU A 160 -23.35 -7.35 19.53
N ALA A 161 -23.30 -6.91 18.28
CA ALA A 161 -24.46 -6.55 17.48
C ALA A 161 -25.25 -7.76 16.93
N GLY A 162 -24.68 -8.97 17.01
CA GLY A 162 -25.26 -10.18 16.41
C GLY A 162 -24.88 -10.40 14.93
N ALA A 163 -23.85 -9.72 14.43
CA ALA A 163 -23.38 -9.92 13.07
C ALA A 163 -22.79 -11.34 12.88
N HIS A 164 -23.16 -11.98 11.77
CA HIS A 164 -22.66 -13.32 11.43
C HIS A 164 -21.16 -13.29 11.17
N HIS A 165 -20.43 -14.24 11.74
CA HIS A 165 -18.97 -14.31 11.66
C HIS A 165 -18.47 -15.75 11.76
N ARG A 166 -17.19 -15.93 11.43
CA ARG A 166 -16.43 -17.17 11.55
C ARG A 166 -15.19 -16.96 12.39
N ILE A 167 -14.71 -18.05 12.98
CA ILE A 167 -13.42 -18.15 13.67
C ILE A 167 -12.79 -19.47 13.21
N GLY A 168 -11.48 -19.46 12.98
CA GLY A 168 -10.73 -20.66 12.62
C GLY A 168 -10.55 -20.80 11.11
N ARG A 169 -10.54 -22.03 10.59
CA ARG A 169 -10.28 -22.34 9.17
C ARG A 169 -11.46 -23.07 8.56
N GLU A 170 -11.85 -22.64 7.37
CA GLU A 170 -12.90 -23.29 6.59
C GLU A 170 -12.39 -24.60 5.96
N ALA A 171 -13.32 -25.49 5.62
CA ALA A 171 -12.96 -26.73 4.93
C ALA A 171 -12.59 -26.44 3.47
N ARG A 172 -11.61 -27.17 2.93
CA ARG A 172 -11.16 -27.08 1.53
C ARG A 172 -12.31 -27.14 0.53
N SER A 173 -13.32 -27.97 0.79
CA SER A 173 -14.47 -28.13 -0.10
C SER A 173 -15.42 -26.94 -0.15
N GLU A 174 -15.33 -26.00 0.80
CA GLU A 174 -16.25 -24.85 0.88
C GLU A 174 -15.95 -23.78 -0.17
N PHE A 175 -14.66 -23.50 -0.41
CA PHE A 175 -14.19 -22.47 -1.34
C PHE A 175 -13.17 -22.99 -2.37
N GLU A 176 -13.00 -24.31 -2.45
CA GLU A 176 -12.02 -24.99 -3.31
C GLU A 176 -10.57 -24.53 -3.09
N GLU A 177 -10.21 -24.22 -1.84
CA GLU A 177 -8.92 -23.63 -1.47
C GLU A 177 -7.88 -24.71 -1.17
N ALA A 178 -6.88 -24.87 -2.04
CA ALA A 178 -5.85 -25.88 -1.89
C ALA A 178 -5.08 -25.80 -0.55
N TRP A 179 -4.99 -24.62 0.07
CA TRP A 179 -4.29 -24.40 1.34
C TRP A 179 -5.19 -24.51 2.58
N ALA A 180 -6.49 -24.68 2.41
CA ALA A 180 -7.41 -24.95 3.51
C ALA A 180 -7.32 -26.41 3.99
N PRO A 181 -7.63 -26.68 5.27
CA PRO A 181 -7.69 -28.03 5.82
C PRO A 181 -8.83 -28.84 5.20
N GLU A 182 -8.78 -30.18 5.27
CA GLU A 182 -9.84 -31.04 4.72
C GLU A 182 -11.19 -30.86 5.44
N SER A 183 -11.15 -30.59 6.74
CA SER A 183 -12.31 -30.30 7.58
C SER A 183 -12.10 -28.98 8.28
N ALA A 184 -13.19 -28.23 8.49
CA ALA A 184 -13.13 -26.98 9.21
C ALA A 184 -12.73 -27.20 10.68
N ASP A 185 -11.98 -26.26 11.24
CA ASP A 185 -11.53 -26.28 12.63
C ASP A 185 -11.41 -24.87 13.22
N GLY A 186 -11.18 -24.78 14.53
CA GLY A 186 -11.05 -23.50 15.26
C GLY A 186 -9.65 -22.90 15.27
N ILE A 187 -8.71 -23.39 14.45
CA ILE A 187 -7.31 -22.97 14.51
C ILE A 187 -7.12 -21.59 13.86
N THR A 188 -6.36 -20.71 14.51
CA THR A 188 -6.09 -19.35 14.01
C THR A 188 -4.58 -19.13 13.85
N LEU A 189 -4.20 -17.98 13.27
CA LEU A 189 -2.83 -17.46 13.37
C LEU A 189 -2.56 -16.99 14.80
N GLY A 190 -1.35 -17.25 15.30
CA GLY A 190 -0.94 -16.88 16.64
C GLY A 190 -0.75 -15.37 16.82
N SER A 191 -0.45 -14.98 18.06
CA SER A 191 -0.09 -13.59 18.39
C SER A 191 1.42 -13.45 18.49
N THR A 192 1.92 -12.26 18.17
CA THR A 192 3.35 -11.94 18.22
C THR A 192 3.66 -10.94 19.33
N LEU A 193 4.81 -11.09 19.99
CA LEU A 193 5.44 -10.04 20.79
C LEU A 193 6.84 -9.78 20.25
N LEU A 194 7.24 -8.52 20.30
CA LEU A 194 8.53 -8.06 19.81
C LEU A 194 9.36 -7.53 20.97
N PHE A 195 10.68 -7.47 20.77
CA PHE A 195 11.60 -6.82 21.68
C PHE A 195 12.68 -6.05 20.90
N TYR A 196 13.25 -5.07 21.58
CA TYR A 196 14.32 -4.23 21.05
C TYR A 196 15.45 -4.19 22.07
N THR A 197 16.65 -4.10 21.53
CA THR A 197 17.92 -4.03 22.23
C THR A 197 18.67 -2.79 21.75
N LYS A 198 19.65 -2.35 22.54
CA LYS A 198 20.56 -1.27 22.15
C LYS A 198 21.94 -1.50 22.73
N ASP A 199 22.95 -0.92 22.11
CA ASP A 199 24.29 -0.81 22.70
C ASP A 199 24.28 0.27 23.79
N ALA A 200 24.65 -0.09 25.01
CA ALA A 200 24.77 0.84 26.14
C ALA A 200 26.13 1.58 26.18
N GLY A 201 27.09 1.18 25.35
CA GLY A 201 28.45 1.72 25.31
C GLY A 201 29.35 1.22 26.45
N HIS A 202 28.84 0.34 27.32
CA HIS A 202 29.59 -0.29 28.40
C HIS A 202 29.03 -1.69 28.69
N PRO A 203 29.81 -2.61 29.32
CA PRO A 203 29.31 -3.93 29.64
C PRO A 203 28.05 -3.87 30.53
N VAL A 204 27.03 -4.63 30.16
CA VAL A 204 25.77 -4.75 30.90
C VAL A 204 25.58 -6.19 31.35
N LYS A 205 25.46 -6.41 32.65
CA LYS A 205 25.12 -7.73 33.21
C LYS A 205 23.61 -7.97 33.05
N PHE A 206 23.24 -9.16 32.58
CA PHE A 206 21.86 -9.61 32.56
C PHE A 206 21.71 -10.86 33.44
N VAL A 207 20.73 -10.84 34.35
CA VAL A 207 20.30 -12.01 35.12
C VAL A 207 18.86 -12.28 34.68
N PRO A 208 18.57 -13.45 34.08
CA PRO A 208 17.23 -13.74 33.60
C PRO A 208 16.24 -13.80 34.78
N PRO A 209 15.00 -13.31 34.60
CA PRO A 209 13.95 -13.54 35.58
C PRO A 209 13.57 -15.03 35.63
N ASP A 210 13.05 -15.50 36.77
CA ASP A 210 12.73 -16.94 36.98
C ASP A 210 11.72 -17.52 35.98
N PHE A 211 10.90 -16.68 35.35
CA PHE A 211 9.95 -17.11 34.31
C PHE A 211 10.59 -17.23 32.92
N ALA A 212 11.83 -16.80 32.73
CA ALA A 212 12.51 -16.92 31.45
C ALA A 212 12.73 -18.39 31.11
N LYS A 213 12.39 -18.77 29.87
CA LYS A 213 12.54 -20.14 29.40
C LYS A 213 14.01 -20.39 29.04
N ASP A 214 14.57 -21.51 29.49
CA ASP A 214 15.85 -21.98 28.95
C ASP A 214 15.62 -22.48 27.52
N ILE A 215 15.82 -21.59 26.55
CA ILE A 215 15.55 -21.91 25.15
C ILE A 215 16.53 -22.94 24.58
N SER A 216 17.69 -23.18 25.23
CA SER A 216 18.65 -24.20 24.79
C SER A 216 18.07 -25.62 24.86
N THR A 217 17.05 -25.82 25.72
CA THR A 217 16.30 -27.07 25.85
C THR A 217 15.14 -27.21 24.86
N THR A 218 14.90 -26.19 24.03
CA THR A 218 13.82 -26.15 23.04
C THR A 218 14.36 -26.34 21.62
N SER A 219 13.46 -26.42 20.64
CA SER A 219 13.82 -26.44 19.21
C SER A 219 14.20 -25.06 18.65
N ILE A 220 14.02 -23.98 19.42
CA ILE A 220 14.14 -22.60 18.94
C ILE A 220 15.55 -22.31 18.39
N PRO A 221 16.65 -22.55 19.14
CA PRO A 221 18.00 -22.21 18.66
C PRO A 221 18.39 -22.93 17.37
N GLN A 222 17.86 -24.14 17.13
CA GLN A 222 18.20 -24.91 15.93
C GLN A 222 17.29 -24.58 14.73
N ARG A 223 16.10 -24.03 14.96
CA ARG A 223 15.06 -23.84 13.92
C ARG A 223 14.74 -22.39 13.61
N ARG A 224 15.25 -21.45 14.39
CA ARG A 224 14.99 -20.02 14.25
C ARG A 224 16.31 -19.26 14.21
N ILE A 225 16.30 -18.12 13.52
CA ILE A 225 17.50 -17.29 13.36
C ILE A 225 17.54 -16.31 14.53
N ILE A 226 18.59 -16.40 15.34
CA ILE A 226 18.85 -15.50 16.46
C ILE A 226 20.15 -14.76 16.19
N LYS A 227 20.13 -13.43 16.28
CA LYS A 227 21.30 -12.57 16.08
C LYS A 227 21.28 -11.41 17.07
N ALA A 228 22.42 -11.12 17.70
CA ALA A 228 22.49 -10.05 18.71
C ALA A 228 22.15 -8.64 18.19
N GLY A 229 22.29 -8.38 16.87
CA GLY A 229 21.95 -7.09 16.26
C GLY A 229 20.52 -6.97 15.71
N ASP A 230 19.78 -8.08 15.62
CA ASP A 230 18.41 -8.07 15.10
C ASP A 230 17.46 -7.46 16.15
N ASN A 231 16.40 -6.78 15.70
CA ASN A 231 15.42 -6.13 16.56
C ASN A 231 14.01 -6.20 15.97
N GLY A 232 13.00 -6.09 16.83
CA GLY A 232 11.61 -5.90 16.40
C GLY A 232 11.17 -7.00 15.43
N CYS A 233 10.59 -6.61 14.29
CA CYS A 233 10.06 -7.55 13.31
C CYS A 233 11.11 -8.43 12.62
N ALA A 234 12.43 -8.25 12.84
CA ALA A 234 13.40 -9.30 12.49
C ALA A 234 13.06 -10.64 13.20
N TYR A 235 12.41 -10.54 14.36
CA TYR A 235 11.87 -11.64 15.15
C TYR A 235 10.37 -11.86 14.93
N TRP A 236 9.84 -11.61 13.73
CA TRP A 236 8.42 -11.79 13.38
C TRP A 236 7.87 -13.20 13.70
N TRP A 237 8.75 -14.19 13.78
CA TRP A 237 8.44 -15.60 14.07
C TRP A 237 8.26 -15.90 15.57
N ILE A 238 8.47 -14.92 16.47
CA ILE A 238 8.12 -15.02 17.89
C ILE A 238 6.60 -14.92 18.00
N GLU A 239 5.95 -16.04 17.70
CA GLU A 239 4.51 -16.18 17.62
C GLU A 239 4.05 -17.39 18.42
N PHE A 240 2.87 -17.31 19.05
CA PHE A 240 2.26 -18.41 19.78
C PHE A 240 0.74 -18.23 19.90
N GLY A 241 0.01 -19.33 20.11
CA GLY A 241 -1.41 -19.32 20.47
C GLY A 241 -2.38 -19.62 19.34
N GLY A 242 -1.93 -20.06 18.16
CA GLY A 242 -2.85 -20.39 17.04
C GLY A 242 -3.77 -21.59 17.32
N GLU A 243 -3.39 -22.45 18.26
CA GLU A 243 -4.22 -23.57 18.76
C GLU A 243 -5.04 -23.21 20.03
N LEU A 244 -4.96 -21.96 20.48
CA LEU A 244 -5.69 -21.41 21.62
C LEU A 244 -6.73 -20.38 21.12
N ASP A 245 -7.61 -19.94 22.01
CA ASP A 245 -8.46 -18.79 21.72
C ASP A 245 -7.64 -17.51 21.95
N THR A 246 -7.22 -16.85 20.87
CA THR A 246 -6.30 -15.69 20.94
C THR A 246 -6.86 -14.48 21.70
N VAL A 247 -8.16 -14.43 21.95
CA VAL A 247 -8.80 -13.39 22.77
C VAL A 247 -8.96 -13.86 24.22
N HIS A 248 -9.50 -15.05 24.46
CA HIS A 248 -9.74 -15.53 25.83
C HIS A 248 -8.45 -15.96 26.55
N ASP A 249 -7.49 -16.54 25.84
CA ASP A 249 -6.19 -16.96 26.36
C ASP A 249 -5.10 -15.87 26.22
N ASN A 250 -5.47 -14.61 25.96
CA ASN A 250 -4.53 -13.52 25.67
C ASN A 250 -3.39 -13.40 26.71
N GLU A 251 -3.71 -13.46 28.00
CA GLU A 251 -2.72 -13.35 29.08
C GLU A 251 -1.77 -14.55 29.10
N ARG A 252 -2.29 -15.75 28.87
CA ARG A 252 -1.48 -16.98 28.76
C ARG A 252 -0.53 -16.91 27.57
N ILE A 253 -1.02 -16.44 26.43
CA ILE A 253 -0.21 -16.25 25.23
C ILE A 253 0.88 -15.21 25.48
N ARG A 254 0.55 -14.07 26.10
CA ARG A 254 1.53 -13.04 26.48
C ARG A 254 2.63 -13.61 27.37
N ASP A 255 2.26 -14.29 28.45
CA ASP A 255 3.21 -14.79 29.44
C ASP A 255 4.16 -15.84 28.84
N GLU A 256 3.63 -16.71 27.97
CA GLU A 256 4.45 -17.67 27.22
C GLU A 256 5.43 -16.95 26.28
N LEU A 257 4.97 -15.97 25.50
CA LEU A 257 5.83 -15.19 24.61
C LEU A 257 6.89 -14.39 25.37
N TRP A 258 6.56 -13.84 26.55
CA TRP A 258 7.53 -13.22 27.44
C TRP A 258 8.59 -14.22 27.90
N SER A 259 8.19 -15.42 28.37
CA SER A 259 9.16 -16.45 28.76
C SER A 259 10.17 -16.75 27.65
N VAL A 260 9.69 -16.80 26.40
CA VAL A 260 10.51 -17.03 25.20
C VAL A 260 11.41 -15.84 24.90
N ILE A 261 10.91 -14.61 24.91
CA ILE A 261 11.71 -13.40 24.63
C ILE A 261 12.84 -13.25 25.65
N TYR A 262 12.53 -13.36 26.94
CA TYR A 262 13.55 -13.26 27.98
C TYR A 262 14.54 -14.42 27.92
N GLY A 263 14.10 -15.61 27.49
CA GLY A 263 14.97 -16.75 27.21
C GLY A 263 15.89 -16.54 26.01
N ILE A 264 15.39 -15.97 24.90
CA ILE A 264 16.19 -15.57 23.74
C ILE A 264 17.23 -14.54 24.14
N TRP A 265 16.83 -13.54 24.93
CA TRP A 265 17.75 -12.51 25.40
C TRP A 265 18.81 -13.08 26.36
N ASP A 266 18.43 -14.00 27.25
CA ASP A 266 19.38 -14.72 28.10
C ASP A 266 20.42 -15.48 27.25
N HIS A 267 19.95 -16.23 26.25
CA HIS A 267 20.83 -16.95 25.34
C HIS A 267 21.76 -15.99 24.58
N ILE A 268 21.28 -14.85 24.10
CA ILE A 268 22.13 -13.83 23.45
C ILE A 268 23.18 -13.29 24.43
N LYS A 269 22.80 -12.98 25.67
CA LYS A 269 23.68 -12.30 26.64
C LYS A 269 24.66 -13.20 27.35
N ASN A 270 24.26 -14.43 27.64
CA ASN A 270 24.94 -15.27 28.63
C ASN A 270 25.50 -16.58 28.06
N SER A 271 25.17 -16.98 26.82
CA SER A 271 25.73 -18.19 26.21
C SER A 271 27.22 -18.11 25.87
N GLY A 272 27.72 -16.88 25.65
CA GLY A 272 29.05 -16.65 25.10
C GLY A 272 29.15 -16.82 23.57
N GLU A 273 28.03 -17.09 22.88
CA GLU A 273 28.00 -17.28 21.42
C GLU A 273 27.89 -15.97 20.63
N PHE A 274 27.57 -14.86 21.29
CA PHE A 274 27.33 -13.57 20.66
C PHE A 274 28.18 -12.46 21.28
N ASP A 275 28.61 -11.50 20.45
CA ASP A 275 29.20 -10.26 20.94
C ASP A 275 28.09 -9.30 21.43
N ALA A 276 27.60 -9.59 22.63
CA ALA A 276 26.49 -8.86 23.24
C ALA A 276 26.88 -8.23 24.59
N ALA A 277 28.18 -8.11 24.89
CA ALA A 277 28.66 -7.65 26.20
C ALA A 277 28.08 -6.27 26.59
N ASN A 278 28.06 -5.33 25.64
CA ASN A 278 27.56 -3.97 25.85
C ASN A 278 26.07 -3.80 25.53
N MET A 279 25.43 -4.83 24.96
CA MET A 279 24.02 -4.76 24.59
C MET A 279 23.13 -4.84 25.83
N THR A 280 22.04 -4.08 25.83
CA THR A 280 20.96 -4.12 26.83
C THR A 280 19.61 -4.33 26.16
N LEU A 281 18.68 -4.95 26.89
CA LEU A 281 17.27 -5.02 26.51
C LEU A 281 16.64 -3.64 26.73
N GLU A 282 16.14 -3.02 25.67
CA GLU A 282 15.58 -1.66 25.70
C GLU A 282 14.07 -1.67 25.89
N TRP A 283 13.39 -2.61 25.24
CA TRP A 283 11.93 -2.67 25.25
C TRP A 283 11.44 -4.09 24.96
N VAL A 284 10.37 -4.49 25.63
CA VAL A 284 9.62 -5.72 25.37
C VAL A 284 8.15 -5.34 25.24
N GLY A 285 7.48 -5.81 24.19
CA GLY A 285 6.06 -5.58 24.00
C GLY A 285 5.24 -6.14 25.15
N SER A 286 4.24 -5.37 25.60
CA SER A 286 3.33 -5.78 26.69
C SER A 286 1.96 -6.22 26.21
N VAL A 287 1.62 -5.91 24.94
CA VAL A 287 0.36 -6.24 24.31
C VAL A 287 0.64 -7.17 23.13
N PRO A 288 0.13 -8.42 23.15
CA PRO A 288 0.28 -9.31 22.01
C PRO A 288 -0.34 -8.70 20.75
N GLY A 289 0.45 -8.62 19.69
CA GLY A 289 -0.03 -8.30 18.35
C GLY A 289 -0.78 -9.50 17.79
N LYS A 290 -2.06 -9.63 18.15
CA LYS A 290 -2.95 -10.65 17.58
C LYS A 290 -2.94 -10.53 16.06
N ARG A 291 -2.93 -11.64 15.34
CA ARG A 291 -3.06 -11.64 13.87
C ARG A 291 -4.50 -11.80 13.46
N GLU A 292 -5.17 -12.82 13.98
CA GLU A 292 -6.48 -13.30 13.54
C GLU A 292 -7.43 -13.47 14.71
N TYR A 293 -8.72 -13.20 14.45
CA TYR A 293 -9.81 -13.70 15.27
C TYR A 293 -11.10 -13.81 14.43
N ARG A 294 -12.14 -13.02 14.72
CA ARG A 294 -13.40 -13.05 13.98
C ARG A 294 -13.27 -12.45 12.59
N ARG A 295 -13.76 -13.17 11.59
CA ARG A 295 -14.01 -12.66 10.23
C ARG A 295 -15.51 -12.62 10.00
N PHE A 296 -16.06 -11.45 9.69
CA PHE A 296 -17.49 -11.28 9.49
C PHE A 296 -17.94 -11.78 8.12
N LEU A 297 -19.23 -12.03 7.97
CA LEU A 297 -19.83 -12.37 6.68
C LEU A 297 -20.44 -11.13 6.05
N GLY A 298 -19.96 -10.81 4.85
CA GLY A 298 -20.59 -9.93 3.89
C GLY A 298 -21.23 -10.73 2.75
N ASP A 299 -21.83 -10.04 1.79
CA ASP A 299 -22.47 -10.69 0.62
C ASP A 299 -21.45 -11.45 -0.25
N TYR A 300 -20.15 -11.25 -0.02
CA TYR A 300 -19.08 -12.04 -0.59
C TYR A 300 -17.99 -12.35 0.42
N VAL A 301 -17.49 -13.59 0.40
CA VAL A 301 -16.31 -14.03 1.14
C VAL A 301 -15.15 -14.13 0.15
N LEU A 302 -14.18 -13.22 0.25
CA LEU A 302 -12.97 -13.28 -0.59
C LEU A 302 -12.19 -14.56 -0.28
N HIS A 303 -11.74 -15.30 -1.28
CA HIS A 303 -11.06 -16.60 -1.10
C HIS A 303 -9.74 -16.69 -1.89
N GLN A 304 -8.98 -17.77 -1.67
CA GLN A 304 -7.64 -18.00 -2.23
C GLN A 304 -7.62 -17.85 -3.76
N GLY A 305 -8.64 -18.36 -4.45
CA GLY A 305 -8.76 -18.30 -5.90
C GLY A 305 -8.78 -16.86 -6.41
N ASP A 306 -9.46 -15.97 -5.70
CA ASP A 306 -9.54 -14.55 -6.09
C ASP A 306 -8.20 -13.83 -6.00
N ILE A 307 -7.42 -14.15 -4.98
CA ILE A 307 -6.10 -13.55 -4.77
C ILE A 307 -5.14 -14.00 -5.87
N LEU A 308 -5.05 -15.32 -6.08
CA LEU A 308 -4.10 -15.89 -7.05
C LEU A 308 -4.50 -15.63 -8.50
N GLY A 309 -5.81 -15.65 -8.78
CA GLY A 309 -6.37 -15.29 -10.07
C GLY A 309 -6.41 -13.78 -10.33
N GLN A 310 -6.10 -12.96 -9.31
CA GLN A 310 -6.20 -11.50 -9.36
C GLN A 310 -7.58 -11.05 -9.87
N THR A 311 -8.65 -11.67 -9.36
CA THR A 311 -10.03 -11.49 -9.85
C THR A 311 -10.38 -10.01 -9.94
N GLU A 312 -10.86 -9.59 -11.11
CA GLU A 312 -11.41 -8.25 -11.28
C GLU A 312 -12.86 -8.21 -10.79
N PHE A 313 -13.10 -7.37 -9.79
CA PHE A 313 -14.45 -7.13 -9.27
C PHE A 313 -15.01 -5.82 -9.83
N ALA A 314 -16.26 -5.87 -10.30
CA ALA A 314 -17.01 -4.69 -10.73
C ALA A 314 -17.26 -3.72 -9.57
N ASP A 315 -17.21 -4.23 -8.34
CA ASP A 315 -17.37 -3.48 -7.09
C ASP A 315 -16.07 -3.38 -6.28
N ARG A 316 -14.90 -3.36 -6.95
CA ARG A 316 -13.60 -3.20 -6.29
C ARG A 316 -13.48 -1.85 -5.59
N VAL A 317 -13.13 -1.85 -4.30
CA VAL A 317 -12.98 -0.60 -3.52
C VAL A 317 -11.64 -0.49 -2.81
N ALA A 318 -10.88 -1.59 -2.75
CA ALA A 318 -9.53 -1.63 -2.23
C ALA A 318 -8.71 -2.69 -2.98
N PHE A 319 -7.45 -2.82 -2.62
CA PHE A 319 -6.52 -3.75 -3.25
C PHE A 319 -5.48 -4.23 -2.24
N GLY A 320 -4.85 -5.37 -2.53
CA GLY A 320 -3.72 -5.90 -1.77
C GLY A 320 -2.68 -6.53 -2.69
N GLY A 321 -1.50 -6.84 -2.15
CA GLY A 321 -0.41 -7.48 -2.90
C GLY A 321 0.53 -8.31 -2.04
N TRP A 322 0.26 -8.42 -0.73
CA TRP A 322 1.03 -9.32 0.12
C TRP A 322 0.78 -10.78 -0.30
N SER A 323 1.76 -11.66 -0.09
CA SER A 323 1.52 -13.10 -0.27
C SER A 323 0.43 -13.61 0.67
N ILE A 324 -0.21 -14.72 0.33
CA ILE A 324 -0.96 -15.50 1.31
C ILE A 324 0.07 -16.04 2.32
N ASP A 325 0.16 -15.39 3.48
CA ASP A 325 1.17 -15.63 4.50
C ASP A 325 0.53 -16.32 5.71
N LEU A 326 0.60 -17.66 5.73
CA LEU A 326 0.04 -18.49 6.79
C LEU A 326 1.15 -19.01 7.71
N HIS A 327 0.97 -18.80 9.01
CA HIS A 327 1.93 -19.18 10.05
C HIS A 327 1.51 -20.52 10.66
N PRO A 328 2.47 -21.35 11.09
CA PRO A 328 2.12 -22.60 11.76
C PRO A 328 1.45 -22.30 13.10
N PRO A 329 0.36 -22.99 13.46
CA PRO A 329 -0.43 -22.64 14.65
C PRO A 329 0.32 -22.90 15.97
N GLN A 330 1.33 -23.77 15.95
CA GLN A 330 2.26 -23.99 17.08
C GLN A 330 3.29 -22.86 17.24
N GLY A 331 3.37 -21.93 16.28
CA GLY A 331 4.22 -20.74 16.31
C GLY A 331 5.71 -21.05 16.45
N VAL A 332 6.34 -20.45 17.48
CA VAL A 332 7.77 -20.56 17.75
C VAL A 332 8.24 -22.00 17.94
N TYR A 333 7.35 -22.90 18.37
CA TYR A 333 7.64 -24.32 18.62
C TYR A 333 7.46 -25.22 17.39
N ALA A 334 6.92 -24.70 16.30
CA ALA A 334 6.71 -25.46 15.08
C ALA A 334 8.04 -25.96 14.50
N THR A 335 8.07 -27.24 14.10
CA THR A 335 9.23 -27.85 13.44
C THR A 335 9.38 -27.44 11.97
N ALA A 336 8.28 -26.96 11.36
CA ALA A 336 8.22 -26.43 10.01
C ALA A 336 8.83 -25.00 9.91
N SER A 337 8.85 -24.46 8.69
CA SER A 337 9.14 -23.05 8.43
C SER A 337 8.22 -22.14 9.24
N GLY A 338 8.73 -20.96 9.63
CA GLY A 338 7.96 -19.97 10.39
C GLY A 338 6.75 -19.40 9.64
N ALA A 339 6.70 -19.54 8.31
CA ALA A 339 5.54 -19.22 7.50
C ALA A 339 5.54 -20.00 6.18
N ARG A 340 4.35 -20.17 5.60
CA ARG A 340 4.12 -20.63 4.22
C ARG A 340 3.58 -19.45 3.42
N GLN A 341 4.17 -19.17 2.26
CA GLN A 341 3.84 -18.00 1.43
C GLN A 341 3.50 -18.37 -0.01
N LEU A 342 2.36 -17.87 -0.50
CA LEU A 342 1.92 -18.01 -1.89
C LEU A 342 1.71 -16.63 -2.50
N TYR A 343 2.37 -16.33 -3.61
CA TYR A 343 2.28 -15.04 -4.27
C TYR A 343 1.37 -15.15 -5.50
N ALA A 344 0.55 -14.14 -5.71
CA ALA A 344 -0.03 -13.86 -7.02
C ALA A 344 1.05 -13.26 -7.94
N ASP A 345 0.80 -13.18 -9.24
CA ASP A 345 1.73 -12.58 -10.22
C ASP A 345 1.73 -11.03 -10.20
N GLY A 346 0.97 -10.44 -9.27
CA GLY A 346 0.84 -9.02 -9.03
C GLY A 346 -0.11 -8.73 -7.87
N ILE A 347 -0.74 -7.56 -7.90
CA ILE A 347 -1.76 -7.16 -6.92
C ILE A 347 -3.16 -7.71 -7.26
N TYR A 348 -4.05 -7.75 -6.27
CA TYR A 348 -5.44 -8.20 -6.38
C TYR A 348 -6.43 -7.18 -5.81
N HIS A 349 -7.70 -7.33 -6.15
CA HIS A 349 -8.77 -6.41 -5.72
C HIS A 349 -9.59 -6.96 -4.54
N ILE A 350 -10.18 -6.05 -3.77
CA ILE A 350 -11.09 -6.36 -2.66
C ILE A 350 -12.46 -5.72 -2.99
N PRO A 351 -13.54 -6.51 -3.07
CA PRO A 351 -14.86 -6.01 -3.42
C PRO A 351 -15.59 -5.37 -2.23
N TYR A 352 -16.45 -4.39 -2.51
CA TYR A 352 -17.20 -3.63 -1.52
C TYR A 352 -18.10 -4.51 -0.65
N ARG A 353 -18.72 -5.51 -1.27
CA ARG A 353 -19.57 -6.49 -0.60
C ARG A 353 -18.88 -7.39 0.43
N SER A 354 -17.56 -7.28 0.56
CA SER A 354 -16.80 -7.88 1.68
C SER A 354 -16.64 -6.95 2.90
N LEU A 355 -17.12 -5.71 2.81
CA LEU A 355 -16.91 -4.65 3.82
C LEU A 355 -18.15 -4.32 4.66
N TYR A 356 -19.28 -5.00 4.46
CA TYR A 356 -20.50 -4.80 5.25
C TYR A 356 -21.11 -6.13 5.72
N SER A 357 -21.95 -6.06 6.75
CA SER A 357 -22.63 -7.24 7.30
C SER A 357 -23.77 -7.72 6.43
N VAL A 358 -23.90 -9.04 6.24
CA VAL A 358 -25.08 -9.65 5.61
C VAL A 358 -26.38 -9.48 6.41
N ASN A 359 -26.29 -9.34 7.73
CA ASN A 359 -27.44 -9.40 8.63
C ASN A 359 -27.55 -8.21 9.61
N THR A 360 -26.59 -7.30 9.63
CA THR A 360 -26.65 -6.06 10.42
C THR A 360 -26.62 -4.83 9.51
N GLY A 361 -27.79 -4.26 9.25
CA GLY A 361 -28.04 -3.33 8.15
C GLY A 361 -27.39 -1.95 8.23
N ASN A 362 -26.70 -1.62 9.33
CA ASN A 362 -25.95 -0.35 9.46
C ASN A 362 -24.51 -0.53 9.93
N LEU A 363 -23.94 -1.72 9.71
CA LEU A 363 -22.60 -2.08 10.12
C LEU A 363 -21.69 -2.34 8.91
N LEU A 364 -20.58 -1.60 8.86
CA LEU A 364 -19.43 -1.92 8.03
C LEU A 364 -18.29 -2.50 8.87
N PHE A 365 -17.40 -3.23 8.22
CA PHE A 365 -16.17 -3.76 8.80
C PHE A 365 -14.97 -3.19 8.05
N ALA A 366 -13.92 -2.84 8.77
CA ALA A 366 -12.67 -2.42 8.14
C ALA A 366 -11.45 -2.98 8.86
N GLY A 367 -10.53 -3.52 8.06
CA GLY A 367 -9.27 -4.11 8.53
C GLY A 367 -9.32 -5.63 8.52
N ARG A 368 -8.95 -6.27 9.63
CA ARG A 368 -8.71 -7.72 9.72
C ARG A 368 -9.99 -8.55 9.83
N ASN A 369 -11.11 -7.90 10.13
CA ASN A 369 -12.40 -8.53 10.39
C ASN A 369 -13.33 -8.53 9.16
N ILE A 370 -12.83 -8.11 7.98
CA ILE A 370 -13.62 -8.16 6.73
C ILE A 370 -14.00 -9.59 6.34
N SER A 371 -14.91 -9.69 5.37
CA SER A 371 -15.39 -10.97 4.84
C SER A 371 -14.39 -11.62 3.89
N ALA A 372 -13.59 -12.53 4.45
CA ALA A 372 -12.61 -13.34 3.74
C ALA A 372 -12.50 -14.74 4.38
N SER A 373 -12.11 -15.75 3.59
CA SER A 373 -11.70 -17.06 4.12
C SER A 373 -10.43 -16.93 4.95
N HIS A 374 -10.12 -17.92 5.78
CA HIS A 374 -8.85 -17.96 6.53
C HIS A 374 -7.63 -17.87 5.59
N VAL A 375 -7.69 -18.52 4.44
CA VAL A 375 -6.57 -18.54 3.50
C VAL A 375 -6.39 -17.16 2.85
N ALA A 376 -7.46 -16.55 2.33
CA ALA A 376 -7.38 -15.21 1.74
C ALA A 376 -7.00 -14.14 2.77
N PHE A 377 -7.50 -14.29 4.00
CA PHE A 377 -7.14 -13.46 5.14
C PHE A 377 -5.63 -13.38 5.39
N GLY A 378 -4.88 -14.44 5.08
CA GLY A 378 -3.42 -14.47 5.14
C GLY A 378 -2.74 -13.33 4.37
N SER A 379 -3.41 -12.75 3.37
CA SER A 379 -2.93 -11.60 2.60
C SER A 379 -3.66 -10.29 2.92
N THR A 380 -4.99 -10.30 3.11
CA THR A 380 -5.76 -9.05 3.30
C THR A 380 -5.51 -8.36 4.65
N ARG A 381 -5.03 -9.11 5.65
CA ARG A 381 -4.82 -8.64 7.04
C ARG A 381 -3.69 -7.63 7.24
N VAL A 382 -2.90 -7.36 6.20
CA VAL A 382 -1.69 -6.54 6.29
C VAL A 382 -2.06 -5.05 6.42
N MET A 383 -1.30 -4.29 7.19
CA MET A 383 -1.78 -3.01 7.76
C MET A 383 -2.03 -1.91 6.73
N ALA A 384 -1.23 -1.78 5.68
CA ALA A 384 -1.50 -0.80 4.62
C ALA A 384 -2.71 -1.23 3.75
N THR A 385 -2.87 -2.54 3.47
CA THR A 385 -4.12 -3.09 2.89
C THR A 385 -5.33 -2.79 3.76
N CYS A 386 -5.21 -2.95 5.09
CA CYS A 386 -6.27 -2.60 6.04
C CYS A 386 -6.60 -1.09 5.99
N ALA A 387 -5.61 -0.24 5.73
CA ALA A 387 -5.80 1.20 5.60
C ALA A 387 -6.60 1.58 4.33
N THR A 388 -6.34 0.93 3.19
CA THR A 388 -7.11 1.15 1.96
C THR A 388 -8.55 0.65 2.09
N ILE A 389 -8.74 -0.50 2.74
CA ILE A 389 -10.07 -0.99 3.17
C ILE A 389 -10.75 0.04 4.08
N GLY A 390 -10.01 0.60 5.04
CA GLY A 390 -10.49 1.63 5.96
C GLY A 390 -11.01 2.87 5.23
N GLN A 391 -10.21 3.41 4.30
CA GLN A 391 -10.63 4.54 3.47
C GLN A 391 -11.91 4.21 2.70
N ALA A 392 -11.98 3.03 2.06
CA ALA A 392 -13.18 2.58 1.34
C ALA A 392 -14.43 2.51 2.23
N ALA A 393 -14.32 1.85 3.39
CA ALA A 393 -15.43 1.70 4.32
C ALA A 393 -15.88 3.05 4.93
N GLY A 394 -14.93 3.95 5.23
CA GLY A 394 -15.22 5.29 5.74
C GLY A 394 -15.94 6.16 4.72
N THR A 395 -15.49 6.14 3.46
CA THR A 395 -16.18 6.82 2.35
C THR A 395 -17.58 6.27 2.15
N ALA A 396 -17.74 4.95 2.15
CA ALA A 396 -19.05 4.31 2.05
C ALA A 396 -19.97 4.70 3.22
N ALA A 397 -19.46 4.69 4.46
CA ALA A 397 -20.20 5.10 5.64
C ALA A 397 -20.69 6.56 5.55
N ALA A 398 -19.87 7.45 5.01
CA ALA A 398 -20.27 8.84 4.81
C ALA A 398 -21.38 9.01 3.79
N LEU A 399 -21.33 8.27 2.68
CA LEU A 399 -22.39 8.25 1.69
C LEU A 399 -23.68 7.63 2.23
N CYS A 400 -23.58 6.55 3.01
CA CYS A 400 -24.72 5.93 3.68
C CYS A 400 -25.38 6.90 4.66
N ALA A 401 -24.59 7.58 5.50
CA ALA A 401 -25.09 8.57 6.44
C ALA A 401 -25.70 9.81 5.75
N ALA A 402 -25.17 10.22 4.60
CA ALA A 402 -25.68 11.36 3.84
C ALA A 402 -26.96 11.02 3.06
N GLY A 403 -27.05 9.82 2.49
CA GLY A 403 -28.19 9.37 1.68
C GLY A 403 -29.26 8.63 2.47
N GLU A 404 -29.04 8.39 3.77
CA GLU A 404 -29.90 7.56 4.63
C GLU A 404 -30.15 6.14 4.05
N VAL A 405 -29.13 5.58 3.38
CA VAL A 405 -29.17 4.24 2.77
C VAL A 405 -28.37 3.22 3.58
N ALA A 406 -28.79 1.95 3.53
CA ALA A 406 -28.01 0.88 4.14
C ALA A 406 -26.71 0.62 3.34
N PRO A 407 -25.61 0.14 3.96
CA PRO A 407 -24.38 -0.17 3.26
C PRO A 407 -24.56 -1.11 2.07
N ARG A 408 -25.45 -2.10 2.19
CA ARG A 408 -25.79 -3.06 1.13
C ARG A 408 -26.46 -2.42 -0.09
N GLU A 409 -27.14 -1.29 0.09
CA GLU A 409 -27.92 -0.59 -0.95
C GLU A 409 -27.14 0.56 -1.59
N LEU A 410 -25.91 0.83 -1.11
CA LEU A 410 -25.10 1.94 -1.59
C LEU A 410 -24.74 1.76 -3.08
N SER A 411 -24.91 2.84 -3.85
CA SER A 411 -24.48 2.90 -5.25
C SER A 411 -22.96 2.78 -5.35
N VAL A 412 -22.49 1.64 -5.86
CA VAL A 412 -21.05 1.40 -6.09
C VAL A 412 -20.44 2.39 -7.10
N PRO A 413 -21.12 2.76 -8.22
CA PRO A 413 -20.60 3.80 -9.11
C PRO A 413 -20.36 5.15 -8.39
N GLU A 414 -21.27 5.54 -7.47
CA GLU A 414 -21.08 6.76 -6.68
C GLU A 414 -19.90 6.62 -5.70
N LEU A 415 -19.77 5.46 -5.05
CA LEU A 415 -18.64 5.17 -4.18
C LEU A 415 -17.31 5.24 -4.95
N HIS A 416 -17.22 4.65 -6.15
CA HIS A 416 -16.04 4.75 -7.01
C HIS A 416 -15.70 6.19 -7.37
N ARG A 417 -16.70 7.00 -7.75
CA ARG A 417 -16.52 8.42 -8.09
C ARG A 417 -15.88 9.18 -6.93
N VAL A 418 -16.41 9.01 -5.72
CA VAL A 418 -15.90 9.69 -4.52
C VAL A 418 -14.53 9.17 -4.11
N LEU A 419 -14.29 7.85 -4.18
CA LEU A 419 -12.98 7.27 -3.90
C LEU A 419 -11.90 7.79 -4.85
N LEU A 420 -12.18 7.85 -6.15
CA LEU A 420 -11.26 8.42 -7.13
C LEU A 420 -11.01 9.91 -6.88
N ARG A 421 -12.04 10.71 -6.56
CA ARG A 421 -11.90 12.12 -6.12
C ARG A 421 -10.95 12.27 -4.92
N GLN A 422 -10.95 11.30 -4.01
CA GLN A 422 -10.10 11.26 -2.82
C GLN A 422 -8.72 10.61 -3.05
N ASP A 423 -8.34 10.35 -4.31
CA ASP A 423 -7.08 9.69 -4.69
C ASP A 423 -6.90 8.30 -4.07
N ALA A 424 -8.03 7.63 -3.75
CA ALA A 424 -8.01 6.25 -3.28
C ALA A 424 -7.49 5.31 -4.38
N SER A 425 -6.86 4.22 -3.97
CA SER A 425 -6.20 3.28 -4.89
C SER A 425 -7.17 2.26 -5.49
N LEU A 426 -7.98 2.70 -6.47
CA LEU A 426 -8.80 1.82 -7.30
C LEU A 426 -8.04 1.42 -8.57
N ILE A 427 -7.23 0.37 -8.46
CA ILE A 427 -6.32 0.01 -9.55
C ILE A 427 -7.11 -0.41 -10.80
N GLY A 428 -6.66 0.07 -11.97
CA GLY A 428 -7.29 -0.20 -13.26
C GLY A 428 -8.65 0.46 -13.47
N LEU A 429 -9.10 1.35 -12.58
CA LEU A 429 -10.36 2.08 -12.74
C LEU A 429 -10.10 3.54 -13.11
N ALA A 430 -10.52 3.95 -14.31
CA ALA A 430 -10.48 5.35 -14.73
C ALA A 430 -11.68 6.12 -14.16
N SER A 431 -11.43 7.36 -13.74
CA SER A 431 -12.47 8.32 -13.38
C SER A 431 -13.25 8.74 -14.62
N THR A 432 -14.57 8.57 -14.58
CA THR A 432 -15.52 9.05 -15.58
C THR A 432 -16.47 10.10 -14.98
N ASP A 433 -16.03 10.75 -13.90
CA ASP A 433 -16.83 11.73 -13.17
C ASP A 433 -17.30 12.87 -14.08
N PRO A 434 -18.62 12.99 -14.34
CA PRO A 434 -19.12 14.00 -15.27
C PRO A 434 -18.87 15.43 -14.79
N GLU A 435 -18.67 15.62 -13.49
CA GLU A 435 -18.42 16.94 -12.89
C GLU A 435 -16.94 17.35 -12.95
N ASP A 436 -16.05 16.41 -13.28
CA ASP A 436 -14.66 16.75 -13.58
C ASP A 436 -14.58 17.35 -14.99
N LEU A 437 -14.59 18.68 -15.03
CA LEU A 437 -14.50 19.46 -16.26
C LEU A 437 -13.17 19.22 -16.99
N ALA A 438 -12.13 18.70 -16.31
CA ALA A 438 -10.87 18.37 -16.96
C ALA A 438 -11.02 17.29 -18.04
N LEU A 439 -11.93 16.33 -17.85
CA LEU A 439 -12.21 15.25 -18.81
C LEU A 439 -12.80 15.77 -20.14
N ARG A 440 -13.27 17.03 -20.17
CA ARG A 440 -13.86 17.68 -21.34
C ARG A 440 -12.92 18.71 -21.98
N ALA A 441 -11.75 18.94 -21.39
CA ALA A 441 -10.78 19.90 -21.91
C ALA A 441 -9.91 19.27 -23.01
N THR A 442 -9.48 20.10 -23.96
CA THR A 442 -8.34 19.78 -24.81
C THR A 442 -7.06 20.07 -24.03
N VAL A 443 -6.14 19.12 -23.98
CA VAL A 443 -4.89 19.26 -23.23
C VAL A 443 -3.71 19.49 -24.14
N ALA A 444 -2.86 20.45 -23.78
CA ALA A 444 -1.60 20.74 -24.44
C ALA A 444 -0.52 21.02 -23.39
N ALA A 445 0.74 20.78 -23.73
CA ALA A 445 1.87 21.11 -22.87
C ALA A 445 2.97 21.84 -23.65
N SER A 446 3.88 22.51 -22.94
CA SER A 446 5.09 23.10 -23.53
C SER A 446 6.03 22.06 -24.13
N SER A 447 6.11 20.89 -23.49
CA SER A 447 6.95 19.77 -23.89
C SER A 447 6.37 18.45 -23.33
N ALA A 448 6.78 17.32 -23.89
CA ALA A 448 6.45 16.00 -23.38
C ALA A 448 7.57 14.99 -23.72
N LEU A 449 7.75 13.97 -22.89
CA LEU A 449 8.63 12.84 -23.18
C LEU A 449 8.02 11.97 -24.28
N SER A 450 8.52 12.10 -25.50
CA SER A 450 8.04 11.33 -26.66
C SER A 450 8.96 10.20 -27.08
N CYS A 451 10.26 10.27 -26.79
CA CYS A 451 11.23 9.23 -27.14
C CYS A 451 12.06 8.88 -25.90
N PRO A 452 11.62 7.92 -25.07
CA PRO A 452 12.34 7.51 -23.87
C PRO A 452 13.73 6.98 -24.22
N ALA A 453 14.76 7.57 -23.60
CA ALA A 453 16.14 7.19 -23.81
C ALA A 453 16.98 7.39 -22.55
N VAL A 454 17.87 6.44 -22.29
CA VAL A 454 18.89 6.48 -21.26
C VAL A 454 20.22 6.19 -21.93
N GLU A 455 21.04 7.22 -22.13
CA GLU A 455 22.28 7.15 -22.91
C GLU A 455 23.54 7.36 -22.05
N ASP A 456 23.33 7.92 -20.85
CA ASP A 456 24.32 8.17 -19.83
C ASP A 456 24.64 6.88 -19.06
N SER A 457 25.70 6.21 -19.47
CA SER A 457 26.21 5.06 -18.73
C SER A 457 27.04 5.52 -17.53
N ALA A 458 26.63 5.08 -16.34
CA ALA A 458 27.38 5.22 -15.09
C ALA A 458 28.23 3.96 -14.79
N GLU A 459 27.67 2.77 -15.03
CA GLU A 459 28.31 1.49 -14.71
C GLU A 459 27.99 0.42 -15.75
N LEU A 460 28.83 -0.62 -15.81
CA LEU A 460 28.57 -1.86 -16.53
C LEU A 460 27.88 -2.87 -15.60
N TRP A 461 26.89 -3.58 -16.13
CA TRP A 461 26.17 -4.66 -15.48
C TRP A 461 26.47 -5.98 -16.20
N PRO A 462 27.30 -6.87 -15.62
CA PRO A 462 27.56 -8.17 -16.21
C PRO A 462 26.27 -8.98 -16.39
N LEU A 463 26.03 -9.50 -17.58
CA LEU A 463 24.80 -10.24 -17.91
C LEU A 463 24.88 -11.71 -17.48
N ALA A 464 25.21 -11.93 -16.20
CA ALA A 464 25.40 -13.26 -15.61
C ALA A 464 24.08 -14.03 -15.38
N ALA A 465 22.95 -13.32 -15.37
CA ALA A 465 21.60 -13.85 -15.29
C ALA A 465 20.70 -13.10 -16.28
N ASP A 466 19.53 -13.66 -16.59
CA ASP A 466 18.55 -12.97 -17.44
C ASP A 466 18.22 -11.59 -16.83
N ALA A 467 18.24 -10.55 -17.66
CA ALA A 467 17.87 -9.19 -17.28
C ALA A 467 16.47 -8.86 -17.81
N GLY A 468 15.68 -8.18 -16.99
CA GLY A 468 14.35 -7.72 -17.30
C GLY A 468 14.36 -6.22 -17.56
N LEU A 469 13.73 -5.78 -18.65
CA LEU A 469 13.45 -4.37 -18.92
C LEU A 469 11.96 -4.22 -19.21
N VAL A 470 11.25 -3.47 -18.36
CA VAL A 470 9.83 -3.17 -18.56
C VAL A 470 9.69 -1.78 -19.15
N LEU A 471 8.93 -1.65 -20.24
CA LEU A 471 8.64 -0.39 -20.93
C LEU A 471 7.15 -0.27 -21.21
N ALA A 472 6.61 0.94 -21.16
CA ALA A 472 5.24 1.19 -21.63
C ALA A 472 5.17 1.20 -23.16
N VAL A 473 4.10 0.62 -23.71
CA VAL A 473 3.82 0.53 -25.15
C VAL A 473 2.52 1.26 -25.43
N ASP A 474 2.63 2.40 -26.11
CA ASP A 474 1.49 3.24 -26.48
C ASP A 474 1.83 4.12 -27.71
N PRO A 475 1.19 3.92 -28.87
CA PRO A 475 0.48 2.69 -29.25
C PRO A 475 1.45 1.54 -29.58
N ASP A 476 2.66 1.86 -30.05
CA ASP A 476 3.60 0.91 -30.63
C ASP A 476 4.95 0.93 -29.89
N LEU A 477 5.60 -0.22 -29.82
CA LEU A 477 7.00 -0.35 -29.46
C LEU A 477 7.77 -0.44 -30.76
N THR A 478 8.62 0.54 -31.04
CA THR A 478 9.46 0.57 -32.25
C THR A 478 10.86 1.07 -31.91
N GLY A 479 11.83 0.74 -32.77
CA GLY A 479 13.16 1.37 -32.75
C GLY A 479 13.95 1.14 -31.46
N LEU A 480 13.68 0.05 -30.74
CA LEU A 480 14.35 -0.25 -29.49
C LEU A 480 15.83 -0.59 -29.72
N GLU A 481 16.70 0.13 -29.01
CA GLU A 481 18.14 -0.12 -28.96
C GLU A 481 18.61 -0.37 -27.52
N LEU A 482 19.57 -1.26 -27.33
CA LEU A 482 20.25 -1.51 -26.05
C LEU A 482 21.73 -1.20 -26.17
N LEU A 483 22.33 -0.58 -25.14
CA LEU A 483 23.76 -0.30 -25.10
C LEU A 483 24.51 -1.42 -24.38
N VAL A 484 25.44 -2.07 -25.08
CA VAL A 484 26.20 -3.21 -24.55
C VAL A 484 27.71 -3.11 -24.78
N ASP A 485 28.46 -3.77 -23.90
CA ASP A 485 29.85 -4.20 -24.12
C ASP A 485 29.85 -5.71 -24.39
N ALA A 486 30.73 -6.18 -25.27
CA ALA A 486 30.96 -7.60 -25.52
C ALA A 486 32.46 -7.91 -25.57
N ASP A 487 32.91 -8.85 -24.74
CA ASP A 487 34.32 -9.23 -24.63
C ASP A 487 34.79 -10.08 -25.82
N ARG A 488 33.87 -10.78 -26.48
CA ARG A 488 34.10 -11.61 -27.67
C ARG A 488 32.86 -11.63 -28.55
N GLU A 489 33.04 -12.06 -29.79
CA GLU A 489 31.92 -12.30 -30.69
C GLU A 489 30.98 -13.36 -30.10
N THR A 490 29.68 -13.06 -30.09
CA THR A 490 28.65 -13.90 -29.46
C THR A 490 27.28 -13.61 -30.06
N GLU A 491 26.25 -14.28 -29.55
CA GLU A 491 24.84 -14.02 -29.88
C GLU A 491 24.06 -13.60 -28.62
N LEU A 492 23.24 -12.56 -28.73
CA LEU A 492 22.34 -12.11 -27.68
C LEU A 492 20.89 -12.45 -28.05
N VAL A 493 20.22 -13.21 -27.20
CA VAL A 493 18.80 -13.53 -27.34
C VAL A 493 17.99 -12.55 -26.50
N ILE A 494 16.95 -11.96 -27.09
CA ILE A 494 16.02 -11.07 -26.39
C ILE A 494 14.59 -11.52 -26.69
N ASP A 495 13.82 -11.78 -25.65
CA ASP A 495 12.44 -12.19 -25.73
C ASP A 495 11.52 -11.06 -25.26
N LEU A 496 10.47 -10.79 -26.02
CA LEU A 496 9.42 -9.84 -25.67
C LEU A 496 8.22 -10.59 -25.10
N TYR A 497 7.78 -10.24 -23.90
CA TYR A 497 6.62 -10.80 -23.22
C TYR A 497 5.54 -9.74 -22.98
N ASP A 498 4.29 -10.17 -23.09
CA ASP A 498 3.10 -9.47 -22.60
C ASP A 498 2.83 -9.95 -21.15
N PRO A 499 2.79 -9.03 -20.16
CA PRO A 499 2.39 -9.35 -18.78
C PRO A 499 0.92 -9.77 -18.61
N GLU A 500 0.11 -9.65 -19.66
CA GLU A 500 -1.33 -9.94 -19.76
C GLU A 500 -2.22 -8.96 -18.98
N LEU A 501 -2.03 -8.85 -17.68
CA LEU A 501 -2.79 -7.94 -16.82
C LEU A 501 -2.07 -6.61 -16.65
N GLY A 502 -2.82 -5.50 -16.63
CA GLY A 502 -2.25 -4.15 -16.55
C GLY A 502 -1.47 -3.87 -15.26
N GLN A 503 -1.79 -4.58 -14.19
CA GLN A 503 -1.11 -4.48 -12.90
C GLN A 503 0.10 -5.42 -12.75
N ASN A 504 0.41 -6.24 -13.76
CA ASN A 504 1.49 -7.23 -13.70
C ASN A 504 2.80 -6.70 -14.27
N TYR A 505 3.90 -7.14 -13.66
CA TYR A 505 5.27 -6.80 -14.04
C TYR A 505 6.13 -8.07 -14.14
N VAL A 506 5.56 -9.12 -14.74
CA VAL A 506 6.18 -10.44 -14.91
C VAL A 506 6.07 -10.92 -16.36
N PRO A 507 7.01 -11.74 -16.87
CA PRO A 507 6.99 -12.22 -18.25
C PRO A 507 6.05 -13.42 -18.39
N ARG A 508 4.76 -13.15 -18.68
CA ARG A 508 3.69 -14.17 -18.73
C ARG A 508 3.56 -14.84 -20.09
N ARG A 509 3.28 -14.07 -21.14
CA ARG A 509 3.02 -14.59 -22.49
C ARG A 509 4.07 -14.09 -23.47
N LEU A 510 4.84 -15.01 -24.04
CA LEU A 510 5.82 -14.67 -25.08
C LEU A 510 5.10 -14.10 -26.31
N VAL A 511 5.52 -12.93 -26.77
CA VAL A 511 5.05 -12.26 -27.99
C VAL A 511 5.96 -12.65 -29.16
N THR A 512 7.26 -12.40 -29.03
CA THR A 512 8.26 -12.70 -30.05
C THR A 512 9.66 -12.81 -29.44
N SER A 513 10.61 -13.32 -30.20
CA SER A 513 12.00 -13.50 -29.82
C SER A 513 12.91 -13.08 -30.97
N THR A 514 14.08 -12.55 -30.63
CA THR A 514 15.12 -12.18 -31.61
C THR A 514 16.49 -12.66 -31.12
N THR A 515 17.37 -13.00 -32.07
CA THR A 515 18.77 -13.32 -31.82
C THR A 515 19.64 -12.37 -32.61
N LEU A 516 20.53 -11.66 -31.91
CA LEU A 516 21.41 -10.66 -32.49
C LEU A 516 22.85 -11.15 -32.44
N ALA A 517 23.55 -11.12 -33.58
CA ALA A 517 25.00 -11.26 -33.58
C ALA A 517 25.65 -10.02 -32.97
N VAL A 518 26.52 -10.21 -31.99
CA VAL A 518 27.21 -9.13 -31.26
C VAL A 518 28.71 -9.30 -31.47
N ALA A 519 29.32 -8.33 -32.15
CA ALA A 519 30.77 -8.29 -32.32
C ALA A 519 31.47 -7.94 -31.00
N ALA A 520 32.72 -8.37 -30.84
CA ALA A 520 33.55 -7.92 -29.73
C ALA A 520 33.77 -6.39 -29.81
N GLY A 521 33.55 -5.68 -28.71
CA GLY A 521 33.62 -4.22 -28.71
C GLY A 521 32.95 -3.59 -27.48
N ARG A 522 33.07 -2.27 -27.38
CA ARG A 522 32.50 -1.50 -26.27
C ARG A 522 31.51 -0.46 -26.76
N ARG A 523 30.52 -0.13 -25.94
CA ARG A 523 29.48 0.89 -26.14
C ARG A 523 28.75 0.74 -27.47
N GLN A 524 28.35 -0.49 -27.77
CA GLN A 524 27.66 -0.84 -29.00
C GLN A 524 26.15 -0.70 -28.81
N TRP A 525 25.51 0.14 -29.63
CA TRP A 525 24.05 0.22 -29.68
C TRP A 525 23.51 -0.89 -30.58
N LEU A 526 22.82 -1.85 -29.97
CA LEU A 526 22.19 -2.97 -30.67
C LEU A 526 20.72 -2.66 -30.94
N LYS A 527 20.34 -2.58 -32.21
CA LYS A 527 18.94 -2.54 -32.63
C LYS A 527 18.32 -3.91 -32.42
N THR A 528 17.30 -4.00 -31.59
CA THR A 528 16.69 -5.29 -31.24
C THR A 528 15.82 -5.84 -32.38
N GLY A 529 15.20 -4.96 -33.17
CA GLY A 529 14.21 -5.35 -34.18
C GLY A 529 12.93 -5.92 -33.57
N LEU A 530 12.73 -5.74 -32.26
CA LEU A 530 11.51 -6.11 -31.55
C LEU A 530 10.50 -4.99 -31.69
N ASP A 531 9.65 -5.10 -32.70
CA ASP A 531 8.49 -4.23 -32.87
C ASP A 531 7.23 -4.91 -32.35
N TRP A 532 6.36 -4.16 -31.67
CA TRP A 532 5.09 -4.69 -31.17
C TRP A 532 4.00 -3.63 -31.08
N SER A 533 2.84 -3.98 -31.63
CA SER A 533 1.62 -3.17 -31.64
C SER A 533 0.50 -3.93 -30.93
N PRO A 534 0.35 -3.80 -29.60
CA PRO A 534 -0.75 -4.41 -28.88
C PRO A 534 -2.09 -3.74 -29.24
N ASP A 535 -3.20 -4.49 -29.13
CA ASP A 535 -4.56 -3.97 -29.40
C ASP A 535 -4.95 -2.80 -28.48
N THR A 536 -4.37 -2.78 -27.28
CA THR A 536 -4.54 -1.71 -26.30
C THR A 536 -3.18 -1.38 -25.68
N PRO A 537 -2.93 -0.11 -25.32
CA PRO A 537 -1.73 0.27 -24.59
C PRO A 537 -1.50 -0.64 -23.38
N ARG A 538 -0.25 -1.08 -23.21
CA ARG A 538 0.18 -1.97 -22.11
C ARG A 538 1.68 -1.94 -21.90
N ASN A 539 2.14 -2.57 -20.82
CA ASN A 539 3.56 -2.77 -20.59
C ASN A 539 4.11 -3.92 -21.45
N ALA A 540 5.34 -3.77 -21.93
CA ALA A 540 6.18 -4.82 -22.49
C ALA A 540 7.20 -5.26 -21.44
N PHE A 541 7.41 -6.57 -21.29
CA PHE A 541 8.50 -7.11 -20.49
C PHE A 541 9.54 -7.74 -21.42
N LEU A 542 10.72 -7.15 -21.51
CA LEU A 542 11.84 -7.73 -22.25
C LEU A 542 12.71 -8.59 -21.35
N VAL A 543 12.93 -9.83 -21.76
CA VAL A 543 13.89 -10.76 -21.15
C VAL A 543 15.13 -10.80 -22.03
N ILE A 544 16.19 -10.15 -21.56
CA ILE A 544 17.52 -10.16 -22.18
C ILE A 544 18.27 -11.36 -21.60
N ARG A 545 18.54 -12.38 -22.41
CA ARG A 545 19.07 -13.66 -21.90
C ARG A 545 20.50 -13.55 -21.40
N ALA A 546 20.79 -14.26 -20.32
CA ALA A 546 22.12 -14.35 -19.74
C ALA A 546 23.19 -14.67 -20.81
N ASN A 547 24.28 -13.92 -20.81
CA ASN A 547 25.42 -14.14 -21.70
C ASN A 547 26.70 -13.67 -21.00
N ASP A 548 27.63 -14.60 -20.77
CA ASP A 548 28.88 -14.37 -20.03
C ASP A 548 29.90 -13.51 -20.79
N ALA A 549 29.69 -13.25 -22.07
CA ALA A 549 30.49 -12.34 -22.87
C ALA A 549 29.96 -10.90 -22.87
N ILE A 550 28.75 -10.64 -22.36
CA ILE A 550 28.04 -9.36 -22.50
C ILE A 550 27.89 -8.65 -21.15
N ALA A 551 28.06 -7.33 -21.17
CA ALA A 551 27.62 -6.44 -20.10
C ALA A 551 26.66 -5.38 -20.64
N LEU A 552 25.58 -5.11 -19.91
CA LEU A 552 24.67 -4.01 -20.20
C LEU A 552 25.20 -2.72 -19.58
N HIS A 553 25.03 -1.60 -20.25
CA HIS A 553 25.27 -0.31 -19.61
C HIS A 553 24.07 0.08 -18.74
N ARG A 554 24.34 0.74 -17.61
CA ARG A 554 23.32 1.18 -16.64
C ARG A 554 23.57 2.61 -16.19
N ALA A 555 22.50 3.38 -15.99
CA ALA A 555 22.52 4.71 -15.38
C ALA A 555 22.13 4.63 -13.89
N ASP A 556 22.62 5.58 -13.08
CA ASP A 556 22.23 5.77 -11.67
C ASP A 556 21.07 6.76 -11.54
N ARG A 557 20.03 6.57 -12.36
CA ARG A 557 18.78 7.33 -12.29
C ARG A 557 17.58 6.44 -12.60
N ALA A 558 16.45 6.78 -11.98
CA ALA A 558 15.15 6.19 -12.31
C ALA A 558 14.62 6.82 -13.60
N THR A 559 13.95 6.03 -14.43
CA THR A 559 13.27 6.52 -15.62
C THR A 559 11.75 6.30 -15.46
N PRO A 560 10.92 7.33 -15.69
CA PRO A 560 9.47 7.23 -15.52
C PRO A 560 8.88 6.03 -16.27
N GLY A 561 8.08 5.19 -15.60
CA GLY A 561 7.41 4.05 -16.24
C GLY A 561 8.34 2.90 -16.69
N VAL A 562 9.63 2.93 -16.33
CA VAL A 562 10.60 1.89 -16.71
C VAL A 562 11.08 1.14 -15.47
N LEU A 563 11.08 -0.20 -15.55
CA LEU A 563 11.64 -1.06 -14.50
C LEU A 563 12.79 -1.89 -15.05
N CYS A 564 13.81 -2.09 -14.23
CA CYS A 564 14.92 -2.98 -14.52
C CYS A 564 14.98 -4.06 -13.45
N LEU A 565 14.99 -5.31 -13.90
CA LEU A 565 14.91 -6.49 -13.05
C LEU A 565 16.05 -7.44 -13.40
N THR A 566 16.38 -8.33 -12.48
CA THR A 566 17.26 -9.46 -12.74
C THR A 566 16.58 -10.74 -12.29
N ARG A 567 16.80 -11.81 -13.06
CA ARG A 567 16.25 -13.11 -12.73
C ARG A 567 17.07 -13.77 -11.63
N VAL A 568 16.39 -14.21 -10.58
CA VAL A 568 16.97 -15.00 -9.50
C VAL A 568 16.50 -16.45 -9.60
N PRO A 569 17.40 -17.43 -9.42
CA PRO A 569 17.01 -18.83 -9.43
C PRO A 569 16.07 -19.12 -8.26
N LEU A 570 15.05 -19.92 -8.50
CA LEU A 570 14.16 -20.42 -7.46
C LEU A 570 14.96 -21.25 -6.44
N ARG A 571 14.61 -21.12 -5.16
CA ARG A 571 15.23 -21.92 -4.12
C ARG A 571 14.70 -23.35 -4.22
N PRO A 572 15.49 -24.38 -3.89
CA PRO A 572 15.02 -25.78 -3.92
C PRO A 572 13.79 -26.07 -3.05
N GLN A 573 13.48 -25.18 -2.10
CA GLN A 573 12.35 -25.28 -1.17
C GLN A 573 11.06 -24.66 -1.72
N ASP A 574 11.11 -24.04 -2.90
CA ASP A 574 9.95 -23.41 -3.52
C ASP A 574 9.12 -24.49 -4.23
N GLU A 575 7.99 -24.88 -3.61
CA GLU A 575 7.12 -25.99 -4.04
C GLU A 575 6.53 -25.78 -5.46
N SER A 576 6.57 -24.56 -6.01
CA SER A 576 6.15 -24.26 -7.39
C SER A 576 6.81 -22.97 -7.89
N PRO A 577 7.18 -22.89 -9.19
CA PRO A 577 7.64 -21.64 -9.80
C PRO A 577 6.55 -20.58 -9.74
N GLN A 578 6.88 -19.42 -9.20
CA GLN A 578 6.02 -18.24 -9.13
C GLN A 578 6.79 -17.12 -9.81
N LEU A 579 6.28 -16.59 -10.92
CA LEU A 579 7.02 -15.64 -11.75
C LEU A 579 7.43 -14.40 -10.95
N LEU A 580 6.55 -13.90 -10.09
CA LEU A 580 6.86 -12.78 -9.20
C LEU A 580 8.10 -13.02 -8.32
N ARG A 581 8.42 -14.28 -8.00
CA ARG A 581 9.57 -14.65 -7.17
C ARG A 581 10.86 -14.83 -7.96
N GLU A 582 10.76 -14.99 -9.27
CA GLU A 582 11.91 -15.18 -10.16
C GLU A 582 12.55 -13.86 -10.56
N TRP A 583 11.88 -12.73 -10.36
CA TRP A 583 12.36 -11.42 -10.78
C TRP A 583 12.47 -10.47 -9.59
N THR A 584 13.56 -9.70 -9.53
CA THR A 584 13.82 -8.73 -8.47
C THR A 584 14.53 -7.50 -9.01
N ASP A 585 14.29 -6.36 -8.40
CA ASP A 585 14.99 -5.09 -8.63
C ASP A 585 16.22 -4.91 -7.71
N ALA A 586 16.66 -5.97 -7.01
CA ALA A 586 17.80 -5.91 -6.11
C ALA A 586 19.06 -5.42 -6.85
N GLY A 587 19.60 -4.27 -6.41
CA GLY A 587 20.74 -3.60 -7.05
C GLY A 587 20.39 -2.78 -8.29
N LEU A 588 19.12 -2.79 -8.72
CA LEU A 588 18.57 -2.07 -9.88
C LEU A 588 17.47 -1.05 -9.50
N LEU A 589 17.03 -1.00 -8.24
CA LEU A 589 16.13 0.05 -7.76
C LEU A 589 16.71 1.45 -8.03
N ARG A 590 15.91 2.33 -8.64
CA ARG A 590 16.30 3.67 -9.14
C ARG A 590 17.45 3.69 -10.15
N ARG A 591 17.62 2.60 -10.89
CA ARG A 591 18.68 2.43 -11.88
C ARG A 591 18.07 1.86 -13.15
N THR A 592 18.49 2.38 -14.30
CA THR A 592 17.91 1.97 -15.58
C THR A 592 18.99 1.50 -16.53
N PHE A 593 18.78 0.37 -17.20
CA PHE A 593 19.64 -0.06 -18.30
C PHE A 593 19.60 0.98 -19.42
N CYS A 594 20.74 1.22 -20.08
CA CYS A 594 20.83 2.17 -21.16
C CYS A 594 20.09 1.63 -22.38
N PHE A 595 19.04 2.33 -22.80
CA PHE A 595 18.20 1.98 -23.94
C PHE A 595 17.80 3.24 -24.72
N ARG A 596 17.33 3.05 -25.95
CA ARG A 596 16.58 4.05 -26.72
C ARG A 596 15.33 3.41 -27.26
N ALA A 597 14.20 4.10 -27.19
CA ALA A 597 12.96 3.67 -27.82
C ALA A 597 12.48 4.73 -28.81
N GLY A 598 11.65 4.29 -29.76
CA GLY A 598 10.95 5.16 -30.70
C GLY A 598 9.92 6.06 -30.04
N GLU A 599 9.14 6.74 -30.89
CA GLU A 599 8.09 7.65 -30.44
C GLU A 599 6.98 6.91 -29.67
N THR A 600 6.49 7.52 -28.59
CA THR A 600 5.39 6.99 -27.77
C THR A 600 4.46 8.09 -27.27
N ALA A 601 3.18 7.73 -27.09
CA ALA A 601 2.16 8.52 -26.44
C ALA A 601 2.03 8.24 -24.93
N ALA A 602 2.85 7.34 -24.37
CA ALA A 602 2.74 6.90 -22.97
C ALA A 602 2.87 8.04 -21.93
N TYR A 603 3.52 9.15 -22.30
CA TYR A 603 3.72 10.33 -21.46
C TYR A 603 3.08 11.61 -22.03
N ALA A 604 2.17 11.46 -22.99
CA ALA A 604 1.52 12.58 -23.65
C ALA A 604 0.71 13.45 -22.66
N PRO A 605 0.49 14.74 -22.94
CA PRO A 605 -0.27 15.63 -22.06
C PRO A 605 -1.68 15.11 -21.73
N ALA A 606 -2.32 14.41 -22.66
CA ALA A 606 -3.64 13.80 -22.49
C ALA A 606 -3.70 12.77 -21.34
N LYS A 607 -2.55 12.18 -20.96
CA LYS A 607 -2.48 11.23 -19.84
C LYS A 607 -2.81 11.87 -18.49
N ALA A 608 -2.60 13.17 -18.34
CA ALA A 608 -2.96 13.88 -17.11
C ALA A 608 -4.48 14.09 -16.92
N VAL A 609 -5.30 13.69 -17.90
CA VAL A 609 -6.78 13.77 -17.83
C VAL A 609 -7.46 12.50 -18.34
N ASP A 610 -6.75 11.38 -18.43
CA ASP A 610 -7.31 10.12 -18.95
C ASP A 610 -8.11 9.33 -17.91
N GLY A 611 -8.28 9.90 -16.72
CA GLY A 611 -9.07 9.38 -15.61
C GLY A 611 -8.30 8.45 -14.68
N TYR A 612 -7.12 7.95 -15.06
CA TYR A 612 -6.31 7.13 -14.18
C TYR A 612 -5.54 8.00 -13.18
N ALA A 613 -5.41 7.52 -11.94
CA ALA A 613 -4.67 8.21 -10.90
C ALA A 613 -3.35 7.50 -10.54
N ARG A 614 -3.02 6.41 -11.24
CA ARG A 614 -1.90 5.51 -10.93
C ARG A 614 -1.49 4.70 -12.17
N PRO A 615 -0.25 4.15 -12.19
CA PRO A 615 0.18 3.21 -13.22
C PRO A 615 -0.71 1.97 -13.30
N TYR A 616 -1.10 1.61 -14.52
CA TYR A 616 -1.87 0.42 -14.88
C TYR A 616 -1.73 0.22 -16.39
N ALA A 617 -1.10 -0.86 -16.85
CA ALA A 617 -0.81 -1.07 -18.27
C ALA A 617 0.01 0.10 -18.89
N GLY A 618 0.77 0.82 -18.07
CA GLY A 618 1.50 2.02 -18.46
C GLY A 618 1.53 3.04 -17.31
N PRO A 619 2.22 4.17 -17.50
CA PRO A 619 2.50 5.13 -16.43
C PRO A 619 1.31 6.04 -16.08
N HIS A 620 0.42 6.34 -17.04
CA HIS A 620 -0.74 7.24 -16.87
C HIS A 620 -0.38 8.59 -16.25
N MET A 621 0.60 9.28 -16.84
CA MET A 621 1.01 10.61 -16.41
C MET A 621 1.65 11.39 -17.56
N TRP A 622 1.57 12.71 -17.50
CA TRP A 622 2.39 13.59 -18.34
C TRP A 622 3.80 13.72 -17.73
N VAL A 623 4.82 13.61 -18.57
CA VAL A 623 6.22 13.89 -18.22
C VAL A 623 6.75 14.94 -19.20
N SER A 624 7.29 16.05 -18.69
CA SER A 624 7.88 17.10 -19.54
C SER A 624 9.24 16.70 -20.13
N ALA A 625 9.77 17.51 -21.06
CA ALA A 625 11.21 17.50 -21.31
C ALA A 625 11.99 17.90 -20.04
N PRO A 626 13.31 17.62 -19.96
CA PRO A 626 14.12 18.07 -18.85
C PRO A 626 14.00 19.59 -18.60
N LEU A 627 14.00 20.00 -17.34
CA LEU A 627 13.93 21.39 -16.89
C LEU A 627 15.13 22.23 -17.37
N THR A 628 16.21 21.59 -17.82
CA THR A 628 17.31 22.28 -18.50
C THR A 628 16.91 22.81 -19.87
N ASP A 629 16.01 22.10 -20.55
CA ASP A 629 15.58 22.36 -21.92
C ASP A 629 14.25 23.14 -21.94
N ASP A 630 13.37 22.86 -20.97
CA ASP A 630 12.13 23.58 -20.71
C ASP A 630 12.08 24.04 -19.23
N PRO A 631 12.65 25.21 -18.88
CA PRO A 631 12.81 25.65 -17.49
C PRO A 631 11.52 25.96 -16.72
N SER A 632 10.38 25.99 -17.40
CA SER A 632 9.09 26.24 -16.75
C SER A 632 7.99 25.49 -17.50
N PRO A 633 8.04 24.15 -17.50
CA PRO A 633 7.14 23.36 -18.31
C PRO A 633 5.73 23.55 -17.79
N TRP A 634 4.78 23.62 -18.72
CA TRP A 634 3.38 23.81 -18.37
C TRP A 634 2.49 22.78 -19.05
N LEU A 635 1.43 22.40 -18.36
CA LEU A 635 0.32 21.61 -18.89
C LEU A 635 -0.96 22.44 -18.80
N SER A 636 -1.66 22.59 -19.92
CA SER A 636 -2.83 23.45 -20.06
C SER A 636 -4.07 22.64 -20.45
N LEU A 637 -5.19 22.99 -19.84
CA LEU A 637 -6.53 22.51 -20.14
C LEU A 637 -7.28 23.67 -20.79
N THR A 638 -7.81 23.46 -22.00
CA THR A 638 -8.59 24.46 -22.75
C THR A 638 -9.98 23.92 -23.02
N TRP A 639 -11.01 24.71 -22.68
CA TRP A 639 -12.40 24.38 -22.95
C TRP A 639 -12.91 25.13 -24.19
N PRO A 640 -13.81 24.52 -24.99
CA PRO A 640 -14.44 25.20 -26.13
C PRO A 640 -15.21 26.46 -25.71
N GLU A 641 -15.84 26.42 -24.54
CA GLU A 641 -16.58 27.53 -23.94
C GLU A 641 -16.03 27.84 -22.53
N PRO A 642 -16.07 29.09 -22.07
CA PRO A 642 -15.64 29.42 -20.71
C PRO A 642 -16.41 28.64 -19.64
N VAL A 643 -15.67 28.03 -18.71
CA VAL A 643 -16.22 27.32 -17.54
C VAL A 643 -15.98 28.14 -16.28
N THR A 644 -16.79 27.92 -15.24
CA THR A 644 -16.60 28.57 -13.93
C THR A 644 -16.07 27.54 -12.94
N LEU A 645 -14.82 27.71 -12.52
CA LEU A 645 -14.09 26.78 -11.66
C LEU A 645 -14.15 27.22 -10.20
N GLY A 646 -14.50 26.30 -9.32
CA GLY A 646 -14.46 26.48 -7.86
C GLY A 646 -13.30 25.73 -7.20
N ARG A 647 -12.82 24.64 -7.81
CA ARG A 647 -11.73 23.82 -7.28
C ARG A 647 -10.89 23.24 -8.40
N ILE A 648 -9.57 23.28 -8.24
CA ILE A 648 -8.60 22.66 -9.14
C ILE A 648 -7.73 21.72 -8.32
N GLU A 649 -7.61 20.46 -8.73
CA GLU A 649 -6.76 19.49 -8.08
C GLU A 649 -5.56 19.16 -8.95
N VAL A 650 -4.39 19.07 -8.31
CA VAL A 650 -3.14 18.65 -8.93
C VAL A 650 -2.67 17.40 -8.21
N VAL A 651 -2.56 16.30 -8.94
CA VAL A 651 -2.02 15.02 -8.46
C VAL A 651 -0.64 14.85 -9.12
N ALA A 652 0.40 15.10 -8.33
CA ALA A 652 1.80 14.90 -8.73
C ALA A 652 2.20 13.43 -8.60
N ASP A 653 3.29 13.06 -9.26
CA ASP A 653 3.91 11.75 -9.10
C ASP A 653 4.69 11.69 -7.77
N ASP A 654 4.27 10.83 -6.85
CA ASP A 654 5.00 10.52 -5.63
C ASP A 654 5.78 9.20 -5.74
N ASP A 655 5.92 8.64 -6.94
CA ASP A 655 6.60 7.37 -7.23
C ASP A 655 6.06 6.22 -6.37
N VAL A 656 4.91 5.67 -6.79
CA VAL A 656 4.26 4.55 -6.08
C VAL A 656 5.00 3.21 -6.23
N ASN A 657 6.15 3.18 -6.92
CA ASN A 657 7.05 2.04 -6.92
C ASN A 657 8.00 2.05 -5.72
N GLU A 658 8.33 3.21 -5.18
CA GLU A 658 9.20 3.34 -4.02
C GLU A 658 8.54 2.74 -2.78
N ASP A 659 9.25 1.81 -2.13
CA ASP A 659 8.91 1.34 -0.79
C ASP A 659 9.48 2.34 0.22
N LEU A 660 8.62 2.89 1.09
CA LEU A 660 8.99 3.97 2.01
C LEU A 660 9.26 3.45 3.42
N ILE A 661 9.94 4.25 4.25
CA ILE A 661 10.17 3.90 5.66
C ILE A 661 8.84 3.64 6.37
N ASN A 662 8.70 2.42 6.90
CA ASN A 662 7.48 1.91 7.49
C ASN A 662 7.71 1.35 8.91
N LEU A 663 8.52 2.08 9.67
CA LEU A 663 9.04 1.80 11.02
C LEU A 663 10.42 1.16 11.05
N HIS A 664 10.75 0.04 10.39
CA HIS A 664 12.16 -0.41 10.39
C HIS A 664 12.59 -1.28 9.19
N HIS A 665 11.91 -1.22 8.02
CA HIS A 665 12.25 -2.07 6.88
C HIS A 665 13.56 -1.66 6.17
N HIS A 666 13.76 -0.36 5.90
CA HIS A 666 14.97 0.19 5.28
C HIS A 666 14.96 1.71 5.34
N ARG A 667 16.10 2.34 5.03
CA ARG A 667 16.21 3.79 4.89
C ARG A 667 16.18 4.18 3.41
N THR A 668 15.22 5.03 3.06
CA THR A 668 15.15 5.66 1.73
C THR A 668 16.13 6.85 1.68
N PRO A 669 16.85 7.10 0.57
CA PRO A 669 17.94 8.08 0.54
C PRO A 669 17.50 9.55 0.49
N PHE A 670 16.19 9.82 0.51
CA PHE A 670 15.61 11.17 0.43
C PHE A 670 14.51 11.35 1.47
N ASP A 671 14.41 12.54 2.05
CA ASP A 671 13.36 12.88 3.02
C ASP A 671 12.05 13.31 2.32
N THR A 672 12.10 13.60 1.02
CA THR A 672 10.94 13.96 0.20
C THR A 672 11.10 13.32 -1.18
N LEU A 673 10.00 12.82 -1.74
CA LEU A 673 9.99 12.10 -3.01
C LEU A 673 10.52 13.02 -4.13
N PRO A 674 11.59 12.63 -4.85
CA PRO A 674 12.22 13.48 -5.86
C PRO A 674 11.30 13.89 -7.02
N THR A 675 10.32 13.05 -7.35
CA THR A 675 9.37 13.22 -8.45
C THR A 675 8.23 14.21 -8.14
N LEU A 676 8.01 14.52 -6.87
CA LEU A 676 6.99 15.50 -6.49
C LEU A 676 7.35 16.89 -7.02
N LEU A 677 6.35 17.56 -7.59
CA LEU A 677 6.43 18.98 -7.89
C LEU A 677 6.65 19.74 -6.59
N ARG A 678 7.72 20.54 -6.50
CA ARG A 678 8.06 21.32 -5.32
C ARG A 678 7.42 22.69 -5.36
N ASP A 679 7.65 23.41 -6.46
CA ASP A 679 7.16 24.78 -6.67
C ASP A 679 6.42 24.83 -8.00
N TYR A 680 5.18 25.33 -7.98
CA TYR A 680 4.38 25.52 -9.18
C TYR A 680 3.28 26.55 -8.95
N ARG A 681 2.72 27.05 -10.05
CA ARG A 681 1.57 27.97 -10.05
C ARG A 681 0.46 27.46 -10.95
N VAL A 682 -0.76 27.74 -10.53
CA VAL A 682 -1.97 27.51 -11.32
C VAL A 682 -2.37 28.86 -11.91
N GLU A 683 -2.47 28.93 -13.22
CA GLU A 683 -2.86 30.14 -13.94
C GLU A 683 -4.17 29.91 -14.69
N ALA A 684 -5.03 30.94 -14.72
CA ALA A 684 -6.24 30.97 -15.53
C ALA A 684 -6.14 32.06 -16.61
N ARG A 685 -6.69 31.77 -17.79
CA ARG A 685 -6.72 32.71 -18.91
C ARG A 685 -7.91 33.68 -18.78
N SER A 686 -7.60 34.96 -18.65
CA SER A 686 -8.57 36.05 -18.58
C SER A 686 -9.27 36.26 -19.93
N ALA A 687 -10.39 37.01 -19.91
CA ALA A 687 -11.17 37.33 -21.12
C ALA A 687 -10.37 38.12 -22.18
N ASP A 688 -9.34 38.87 -21.75
CA ASP A 688 -8.41 39.59 -22.64
C ASP A 688 -7.27 38.71 -23.18
N GLY A 689 -7.27 37.40 -22.86
CA GLY A 689 -6.25 36.44 -23.26
C GLY A 689 -5.01 36.38 -22.36
N THR A 690 -4.93 37.21 -21.31
CA THR A 690 -3.80 37.21 -20.38
C THR A 690 -3.88 36.10 -19.35
N TRP A 691 -2.74 35.49 -18.99
CA TRP A 691 -2.66 34.51 -17.91
C TRP A 691 -2.52 35.20 -16.56
N ARG A 692 -3.33 34.79 -15.58
CA ARG A 692 -3.26 35.28 -14.20
C ARG A 692 -3.09 34.12 -13.24
N VAL A 693 -2.20 34.27 -12.27
CA VAL A 693 -2.00 33.28 -11.20
C VAL A 693 -3.23 33.29 -10.28
N ILE A 694 -3.85 32.13 -10.11
CA ILE A 694 -5.00 31.93 -9.23
C ILE A 694 -4.65 31.10 -7.99
N ALA A 695 -3.56 30.33 -8.04
CA ALA A 695 -2.98 29.65 -6.88
C ALA A 695 -1.47 29.44 -7.06
N ARG A 696 -0.74 29.36 -5.95
CA ARG A 696 0.69 29.03 -5.93
C ARG A 696 0.96 28.01 -4.84
N THR A 697 1.82 27.05 -5.14
CA THR A 697 2.34 26.09 -4.17
C THR A 697 3.86 26.21 -4.14
N GLU A 698 4.42 26.24 -2.94
CA GLU A 698 5.87 26.30 -2.72
C GLU A 698 6.26 25.20 -1.73
N ARG A 699 7.42 24.57 -1.93
CA ARG A 699 7.98 23.51 -1.06
C ARG A 699 7.00 22.37 -0.82
N ASN A 700 6.25 22.00 -1.86
CA ASN A 700 5.31 20.90 -1.80
C ASN A 700 6.01 19.56 -1.54
N ARG A 701 5.35 18.77 -0.73
CA ARG A 701 5.77 17.47 -0.21
C ARG A 701 4.64 16.45 -0.25
N ARG A 702 3.52 16.78 -0.90
CA ARG A 702 2.33 15.93 -0.98
C ARG A 702 2.01 15.63 -2.43
N ARG A 703 1.49 14.42 -2.66
CA ARG A 703 1.01 13.92 -3.95
C ARG A 703 -0.15 14.78 -4.47
N ARG A 704 -1.21 14.92 -3.68
CA ARG A 704 -2.42 15.66 -4.04
C ARG A 704 -2.44 17.05 -3.40
N GLN A 705 -2.77 18.05 -4.21
CA GLN A 705 -2.99 19.43 -3.79
C GLN A 705 -4.34 19.90 -4.33
N SER A 706 -5.13 20.54 -3.47
CA SER A 706 -6.45 21.06 -3.83
C SER A 706 -6.45 22.58 -3.69
N HIS A 707 -6.73 23.27 -4.79
CA HIS A 707 -6.71 24.72 -4.89
C HIS A 707 -8.14 25.21 -5.00
N THR A 708 -8.60 25.96 -3.99
CA THR A 708 -9.91 26.61 -3.99
C THR A 708 -9.67 28.12 -4.07
N PRO A 709 -9.88 28.76 -5.25
CA PRO A 709 -9.78 30.20 -5.39
C PRO A 709 -10.72 30.91 -4.41
N SER A 710 -10.37 32.12 -3.98
CA SER A 710 -11.22 32.92 -3.07
C SER A 710 -12.58 33.28 -3.66
N GLU A 711 -12.65 33.38 -4.99
CA GLU A 711 -13.87 33.55 -5.77
C GLU A 711 -13.83 32.60 -6.96
N PRO A 712 -14.97 32.03 -7.39
CA PRO A 712 -15.01 31.17 -8.58
C PRO A 712 -14.41 31.86 -9.82
N VAL A 713 -13.60 31.14 -10.56
CA VAL A 713 -12.85 31.67 -11.71
C VAL A 713 -13.52 31.26 -13.00
N THR A 714 -14.12 32.21 -13.73
CA THR A 714 -14.60 31.98 -15.09
C THR A 714 -13.45 32.10 -16.09
N THR A 715 -13.15 31.03 -16.82
CA THR A 715 -12.01 30.96 -17.73
C THR A 715 -12.26 29.99 -18.89
N SER A 716 -11.62 30.25 -20.03
CA SER A 716 -11.57 29.31 -21.16
C SER A 716 -10.35 28.39 -21.13
N ALA A 717 -9.37 28.65 -20.25
CA ALA A 717 -8.22 27.78 -20.07
C ALA A 717 -7.57 27.92 -18.69
N VAL A 718 -6.99 26.82 -18.20
CA VAL A 718 -6.12 26.78 -17.02
C VAL A 718 -4.80 26.15 -17.42
N ARG A 719 -3.71 26.54 -16.78
CA ARG A 719 -2.44 25.79 -16.87
C ARG A 719 -1.74 25.67 -15.54
N ILE A 720 -1.08 24.53 -15.36
CA ILE A 720 -0.15 24.27 -14.26
C ILE A 720 1.23 24.58 -14.81
N VAL A 721 1.91 25.59 -14.25
CA VAL A 721 3.28 25.93 -14.63
C VAL A 721 4.21 25.48 -13.52
N VAL A 722 5.08 24.52 -13.82
CA VAL A 722 6.03 23.95 -12.87
C VAL A 722 7.28 24.82 -12.85
N GLU A 723 7.74 25.16 -11.63
CA GLU A 723 8.92 25.99 -11.41
C GLU A 723 10.08 25.17 -10.84
N ALA A 724 9.78 24.11 -10.07
CA ALA A 724 10.77 23.19 -9.53
C ALA A 724 10.17 21.85 -9.09
N THR A 725 11.02 20.83 -9.04
CA THR A 725 10.76 19.51 -8.46
C THR A 725 11.60 19.33 -7.18
N ASN A 726 11.38 18.22 -6.46
CA ASN A 726 12.16 17.88 -5.27
C ASN A 726 13.48 17.14 -5.57
N GLY A 727 13.77 16.83 -6.83
CA GLY A 727 15.05 16.21 -7.21
C GLY A 727 15.10 15.57 -8.59
N THR A 728 13.97 15.30 -9.23
CA THR A 728 13.96 14.83 -10.64
C THR A 728 14.21 15.98 -11.62
N ASP A 729 14.69 15.68 -12.81
CA ASP A 729 15.02 16.68 -13.84
C ASP A 729 13.82 17.10 -14.70
N SER A 730 12.63 16.52 -14.53
CA SER A 730 11.45 16.74 -15.38
C SER A 730 10.17 16.84 -14.55
N ALA A 731 9.16 17.55 -15.05
CA ALA A 731 7.87 17.67 -14.37
C ALA A 731 7.00 16.44 -14.62
N HIS A 732 6.50 15.81 -13.55
CA HIS A 732 5.59 14.67 -13.62
C HIS A 732 4.21 15.08 -13.06
N LEU A 733 3.16 14.97 -13.87
CA LEU A 733 1.77 15.14 -13.42
C LEU A 733 0.94 13.91 -13.77
N VAL A 734 0.38 13.29 -12.73
CA VAL A 734 -0.49 12.12 -12.88
C VAL A 734 -1.90 12.56 -13.26
N ALA A 735 -2.46 13.55 -12.57
CA ALA A 735 -3.79 14.06 -12.92
C ALA A 735 -3.94 15.55 -12.63
N VAL A 736 -4.73 16.23 -13.47
CA VAL A 736 -5.29 17.56 -13.19
C VAL A 736 -6.80 17.44 -13.27
N ARG A 737 -7.49 17.86 -12.21
CA ARG A 737 -8.96 17.82 -12.12
C ARG A 737 -9.52 19.22 -11.91
N ALA A 738 -10.71 19.47 -12.44
CA ALA A 738 -11.32 20.80 -12.38
C ALA A 738 -12.82 20.70 -12.10
N TYR A 739 -13.27 21.30 -11.01
CA TYR A 739 -14.66 21.24 -10.56
C TYR A 739 -15.28 22.63 -10.49
N ALA A 740 -16.59 22.70 -10.70
CA ALA A 740 -17.38 23.92 -10.52
C ALA A 740 -17.47 24.34 -9.04
N ALA A 741 -17.97 25.56 -8.78
CA ALA A 741 -18.21 26.04 -7.42
C ALA A 741 -19.40 25.34 -6.77
N GLY A 742 -19.25 24.87 -5.53
CA GLY A 742 -20.29 24.18 -4.76
C GLY A 742 -20.13 22.66 -4.65
N GLU A 743 -19.07 22.09 -5.23
CA GLU A 743 -18.70 20.66 -5.17
C GLU A 743 -17.44 20.36 -4.35
#